data_AF-A0A955JGS8-F1
#
_entry.id   AF-A0A955JGS8-F1
#
_cell.length_a   1.000
_cell.length_b   1.000
_cell.length_c   1.000
_cell.angle_alpha   90.00
_cell.angle_beta   90.00
_cell.angle_gamma   90.00
#
_symmetry.space_group_name_H-M   'P 1'
#
loop_
_entity.id
_entity.type
_entity.pdbx_description
1 polymer ?
#
loop_
_entity_poly.entity_id
_entity_poly.type
_entity_poly.pdbx_seq_one_letter_code
_entity_poly.pdbx_strand_id
1 'polypeptide(L)'
;MSSRGLIIGLCLLFLVLSMPAQVVPLRLIEGGQSGDAMGAAVAGLGDVDGDGVADILVGLPGADGGGVDAGQARVYSGATAGLLRSVDGLAAGDRFGTTVAALGDLDGDGVAEYAVSAPYSDGLTGLSDVGEVWIFSGSNGALMTRLSGAQSNDDFGRSMADVGDLDGDGIPDFVIGVPGFDFMGGDVGEVCLYSGASRTRINLVIRGSAPNDEFGHSVAGLGDVDGDLVPDLIVGAHLGDGTSPFSNVGYVRIVSGVDGSTIDTIVGAQPIGLFGSAVARAGDLDADGVEDFIVAARLHDANGVDSGRVFIYSGATRINLHMVDGEVAGDQLGTSIAGNFDFDGDGTPDYAMGSSTSDHASTNAGRVLIHSGADHLLLLAIDGAEPGARSGAALSLAGDLDGDGLGELVIGAPEEDDLLSIDTGRVRVYSLRDPSVIIHHDGVNADDRLGERFDVLGDLNGDGAQDYIVSARLADVSFANAGAVHIVSGADGSLVMPVIDGFQAASQLGTSVAGPGDVNGDGTPDFATGAPAEDAGMLVKPGRVHLHSGVDGSILFSIDGTQDNEQFGIAMAAIGDLDGDGVSDLAIGAFFSDPPDPTTMNPLVNAGRVYLHSGANGALIRMIDGTTAGDRFGGAVDGVGDIDGDGVPDLIVGTANASAGSGRVSLISGIDGSLIRMHGG
;
A
#
# COMPACT_ATOMS: atom_id res chain seq x y z
N MET A 1 -21.26 62.11 10.57
CA MET A 1 -19.89 62.28 11.12
C MET A 1 -19.74 61.24 12.23
N SER A 2 -19.35 60.02 11.87
CA SER A 2 -17.96 59.53 11.88
C SER A 2 -17.34 59.56 13.28
N SER A 3 -17.23 58.38 13.89
CA SER A 3 -15.97 57.91 14.46
C SER A 3 -16.01 56.38 14.58
N ARG A 4 -15.27 55.73 13.67
CA ARG A 4 -14.89 54.32 13.75
C ARG A 4 -13.88 54.16 14.89
N GLY A 5 -14.15 53.25 15.81
CA GLY A 5 -13.17 52.72 16.76
C GLY A 5 -12.44 51.56 16.12
N LEU A 6 -11.16 51.78 15.84
CA LEU A 6 -10.19 50.79 15.36
C LEU A 6 -9.83 49.87 16.54
N ILE A 7 -10.27 48.61 16.51
CA ILE A 7 -9.75 47.57 17.39
C ILE A 7 -8.73 46.75 16.60
N ILE A 8 -7.55 46.68 17.17
CA ILE A 8 -6.33 46.04 16.68
C ILE A 8 -6.56 44.52 16.70
N GLY A 9 -6.68 43.92 15.52
CA GLY A 9 -6.54 42.48 15.32
C GLY A 9 -5.12 42.19 14.84
N LEU A 10 -4.33 41.58 15.73
CA LEU A 10 -2.98 41.11 15.46
C LEU A 10 -3.02 40.09 14.30
N CYS A 11 -2.51 40.51 13.14
CA CYS A 11 -2.34 39.63 11.99
C CYS A 11 -1.12 38.75 12.27
N LEU A 12 -1.35 37.52 12.74
CA LEU A 12 -0.32 36.48 12.71
C LEU A 12 -0.20 36.07 11.23
N LEU A 13 0.86 36.56 10.59
CA LEU A 13 1.36 36.01 9.34
C LEU A 13 1.88 34.60 9.64
N PHE A 14 1.03 33.58 9.49
CA PHE A 14 1.52 32.22 9.33
C PHE A 14 2.16 32.15 7.95
N LEU A 15 3.49 32.12 7.94
CA LEU A 15 4.25 31.53 6.85
C LEU A 15 3.75 30.07 6.77
N VAL A 16 2.89 29.76 5.80
CA VAL A 16 2.71 28.37 5.39
C VAL A 16 4.01 27.99 4.69
N LEU A 17 4.98 27.50 5.47
CA LEU A 17 5.95 26.56 4.93
C LEU A 17 5.08 25.44 4.36
N SER A 18 5.16 25.19 3.05
CA SER A 18 4.59 23.98 2.47
C SER A 18 5.18 22.83 3.25
N MET A 19 4.37 22.16 4.06
CA MET A 19 4.75 20.84 4.55
C MET A 19 4.87 19.99 3.29
N PRO A 20 6.01 19.31 3.03
CA PRO A 20 6.06 18.34 1.95
C PRO A 20 4.92 17.36 2.18
N ALA A 21 4.22 16.96 1.11
CA ALA A 21 3.17 15.97 1.16
C ALA A 21 3.67 14.77 1.98
N GLN A 22 3.00 14.47 3.09
CA GLN A 22 3.38 13.35 3.92
C GLN A 22 3.01 12.09 3.15
N VAL A 23 4.00 11.34 2.68
CA VAL A 23 3.75 10.05 2.03
C VAL A 23 3.16 9.11 3.06
N VAL A 24 1.91 8.72 2.83
CA VAL A 24 1.18 7.78 3.69
C VAL A 24 1.47 6.38 3.17
N PRO A 25 1.88 5.43 4.03
CA PRO A 25 2.08 4.05 3.61
C PRO A 25 0.73 3.42 3.20
N LEU A 26 0.75 2.61 2.13
CA LEU A 26 -0.39 1.81 1.67
C LEU A 26 -0.83 0.79 2.73
N ARG A 27 0.16 0.17 3.40
CA ARG A 27 -0.05 -0.81 4.48
C ARG A 27 0.93 -0.59 5.62
N LEU A 28 0.45 -0.94 6.82
CA LEU A 28 1.25 -1.03 8.03
C LEU A 28 1.10 -2.44 8.60
N ILE A 29 2.22 -3.13 8.81
CA ILE A 29 2.25 -4.46 9.40
C ILE A 29 2.89 -4.35 10.80
N GLU A 30 2.16 -4.81 11.80
CA GLU A 30 2.54 -4.79 13.22
C GLU A 30 2.41 -6.19 13.84
N GLY A 31 2.80 -6.33 15.10
CA GLY A 31 2.60 -7.54 15.89
C GLY A 31 3.86 -8.20 16.42
N GLY A 32 5.03 -7.55 16.31
CA GLY A 32 6.24 -7.92 17.06
C GLY A 32 6.08 -7.64 18.56
N GLN A 33 6.85 -8.34 19.38
CA GLN A 33 7.06 -8.00 20.78
C GLN A 33 8.35 -7.19 20.94
N SER A 34 8.50 -6.53 22.08
CA SER A 34 9.69 -5.74 22.40
C SER A 34 10.95 -6.58 22.28
N GLY A 35 11.86 -6.16 21.40
CA GLY A 35 13.11 -6.86 21.12
C GLY A 35 13.05 -7.91 20.01
N ASP A 36 11.88 -8.20 19.42
CA ASP A 36 11.74 -9.20 18.34
C ASP A 36 12.45 -8.75 17.04
N ALA A 37 12.68 -7.44 16.88
CA ALA A 37 13.27 -6.82 15.70
C ALA A 37 12.48 -7.08 14.41
N MET A 38 11.15 -6.94 14.46
CA MET A 38 10.28 -7.18 13.30
C MET A 38 10.61 -6.25 12.13
N GLY A 39 10.87 -6.82 10.96
CA GLY A 39 11.27 -6.05 9.78
C GLY A 39 12.78 -5.88 9.65
N ALA A 40 13.58 -6.61 10.44
CA ALA A 40 15.03 -6.69 10.24
C ALA A 40 15.41 -7.32 8.88
N ALA A 41 14.51 -8.13 8.31
CA ALA A 41 14.58 -8.64 6.96
C ALA A 41 13.16 -8.73 6.38
N VAL A 42 13.00 -8.41 5.10
CA VAL A 42 11.72 -8.47 4.37
C VAL A 42 11.92 -9.05 2.97
N ALA A 43 10.93 -9.76 2.45
CA ALA A 43 10.88 -10.24 1.06
C ALA A 43 9.45 -10.26 0.54
N GLY A 44 9.20 -9.83 -0.70
CA GLY A 44 7.96 -10.15 -1.42
C GLY A 44 7.96 -11.59 -1.90
N LEU A 45 6.84 -12.29 -1.79
CA LEU A 45 6.70 -13.72 -2.12
C LEU A 45 5.87 -14.01 -3.37
N GLY A 46 5.29 -12.99 -4.01
CA GLY A 46 4.16 -13.23 -4.91
C GLY A 46 2.92 -13.69 -4.14
N ASP A 47 1.86 -14.08 -4.85
CA ASP A 47 0.59 -14.51 -4.26
C ASP A 47 0.69 -15.94 -3.71
N VAL A 48 0.90 -16.09 -2.39
CA VAL A 48 1.08 -17.39 -1.76
C VAL A 48 -0.17 -17.97 -1.12
N ASP A 49 -1.24 -17.19 -1.00
CA ASP A 49 -2.55 -17.65 -0.51
C ASP A 49 -3.63 -17.78 -1.59
N GLY A 50 -3.33 -17.36 -2.82
CA GLY A 50 -4.17 -17.49 -4.00
C GLY A 50 -5.26 -16.42 -4.11
N ASP A 51 -5.12 -15.29 -3.43
CA ASP A 51 -6.08 -14.18 -3.45
C ASP A 51 -5.90 -13.19 -4.61
N GLY A 52 -4.83 -13.38 -5.41
CA GLY A 52 -4.48 -12.56 -6.56
C GLY A 52 -3.58 -11.38 -6.26
N VAL A 53 -3.23 -11.16 -4.98
CA VAL A 53 -2.35 -10.08 -4.51
C VAL A 53 -1.09 -10.70 -3.94
N ALA A 54 0.07 -10.08 -4.18
CA ALA A 54 1.31 -10.63 -3.67
C ALA A 54 1.43 -10.51 -2.14
N ASP A 55 2.27 -11.35 -1.52
CA ASP A 55 2.40 -11.47 -0.07
C ASP A 55 3.80 -11.11 0.43
N ILE A 56 3.91 -10.85 1.74
CA ILE A 56 5.14 -10.34 2.35
C ILE A 56 5.65 -11.28 3.44
N LEU A 57 6.92 -11.67 3.33
CA LEU A 57 7.69 -12.38 4.35
C LEU A 57 8.47 -11.38 5.22
N VAL A 58 8.39 -11.56 6.54
CA VAL A 58 9.05 -10.70 7.53
C VAL A 58 9.84 -11.55 8.53
N GLY A 59 11.10 -11.17 8.74
CA GLY A 59 11.98 -11.74 9.77
C GLY A 59 11.89 -11.02 11.11
N LEU A 60 11.94 -11.79 12.20
CA LEU A 60 11.93 -11.35 13.59
C LEU A 60 13.05 -12.09 14.36
N PRO A 61 14.33 -11.78 14.11
CA PRO A 61 15.46 -12.57 14.63
C PRO A 61 15.60 -12.55 16.16
N GLY A 62 14.99 -11.59 16.85
CA GLY A 62 14.99 -11.51 18.32
C GLY A 62 13.81 -12.25 18.99
N ALA A 63 12.92 -12.89 18.22
CA ALA A 63 11.73 -13.51 18.79
C ALA A 63 12.05 -14.72 19.69
N ASP A 64 11.32 -14.82 20.81
CA ASP A 64 11.62 -15.78 21.87
C ASP A 64 10.83 -17.12 21.80
N GLY A 65 10.05 -17.35 20.73
CA GLY A 65 9.12 -18.48 20.62
C GLY A 65 9.77 -19.87 20.79
N GLY A 66 10.99 -20.03 20.27
CA GLY A 66 11.81 -21.24 20.37
C GLY A 66 12.84 -21.26 21.51
N GLY A 67 12.87 -20.21 22.34
CA GLY A 67 13.97 -19.90 23.26
C GLY A 67 14.46 -18.47 23.07
N VAL A 68 15.26 -17.96 24.01
CA VAL A 68 15.75 -16.56 23.96
C VAL A 68 16.47 -16.28 22.64
N ASP A 69 16.04 -15.26 21.90
CA ASP A 69 16.57 -14.91 20.57
C ASP A 69 16.61 -16.10 19.59
N ALA A 70 15.66 -17.05 19.69
CA ALA A 70 15.58 -18.16 18.74
C ALA A 70 15.18 -17.68 17.33
N GLY A 71 14.47 -16.55 17.27
CA GLY A 71 13.99 -15.91 16.06
C GLY A 71 12.70 -16.53 15.51
N GLN A 72 12.09 -15.83 14.57
CA GLN A 72 10.84 -16.20 13.93
C GLN A 72 10.76 -15.59 12.52
N ALA A 73 9.99 -16.21 11.64
CA ALA A 73 9.56 -15.61 10.38
C ALA A 73 8.05 -15.71 10.20
N ARG A 74 7.45 -14.68 9.59
CA ARG A 74 6.01 -14.55 9.39
C ARG A 74 5.69 -14.14 7.96
N VAL A 75 4.63 -14.73 7.41
CA VAL A 75 4.07 -14.38 6.11
C VAL A 75 2.76 -13.63 6.34
N TYR A 76 2.60 -12.48 5.71
CA TYR A 76 1.42 -11.63 5.78
C TYR A 76 0.80 -11.46 4.39
N SER A 77 -0.52 -11.44 4.34
CA SER A 77 -1.29 -11.15 3.13
C SER A 77 -1.00 -9.72 2.68
N GLY A 78 -0.62 -9.49 1.43
CA GLY A 78 -0.45 -8.13 0.93
C GLY A 78 -1.77 -7.39 0.79
N ALA A 79 -2.85 -8.10 0.45
CA ALA A 79 -4.18 -7.54 0.36
C ALA A 79 -4.67 -6.99 1.71
N THR A 80 -4.50 -7.75 2.80
CA THR A 80 -5.16 -7.48 4.09
C THR A 80 -4.22 -7.12 5.25
N ALA A 81 -2.91 -7.25 5.07
CA ALA A 81 -1.91 -7.28 6.15
C ALA A 81 -2.18 -8.36 7.23
N GLY A 82 -3.06 -9.32 6.95
CA GLY A 82 -3.39 -10.41 7.84
C GLY A 82 -2.28 -11.44 7.92
N LEU A 83 -1.98 -11.96 9.11
CA LEU A 83 -1.00 -13.03 9.29
C LEU A 83 -1.48 -14.32 8.63
N LEU A 84 -0.76 -14.80 7.63
CA LEU A 84 -1.02 -16.06 6.94
C LEU A 84 -0.30 -17.23 7.60
N ARG A 85 1.00 -17.06 7.88
CA ARG A 85 1.87 -18.13 8.40
C ARG A 85 2.89 -17.59 9.39
N SER A 86 3.30 -18.44 10.33
CA SER A 86 4.32 -18.12 11.32
C SER A 86 5.14 -19.36 11.62
N VAL A 87 6.46 -19.22 11.64
CA VAL A 87 7.41 -20.30 11.95
C VAL A 87 8.45 -19.82 12.95
N ASP A 88 8.51 -20.50 14.09
CA ASP A 88 9.51 -20.24 15.13
C ASP A 88 10.82 -20.96 14.83
N GLY A 89 11.93 -20.30 15.18
CA GLY A 89 13.23 -20.96 15.31
C GLY A 89 13.22 -22.03 16.40
N LEU A 90 14.24 -22.89 16.42
CA LEU A 90 14.23 -24.09 17.29
C LEU A 90 14.99 -23.93 18.60
N ALA A 91 16.03 -23.10 18.63
CA ALA A 91 16.96 -23.03 19.73
C ALA A 91 17.35 -21.58 20.03
N ALA A 92 17.65 -21.32 21.31
CA ALA A 92 18.02 -19.99 21.77
C ALA A 92 19.34 -19.52 21.12
N GLY A 93 19.34 -18.29 20.59
CA GLY A 93 20.50 -17.68 19.95
C GLY A 93 20.63 -17.96 18.44
N ASP A 94 19.83 -18.86 17.87
CA ASP A 94 19.89 -19.22 16.45
C ASP A 94 19.51 -18.04 15.51
N ARG A 95 18.70 -17.09 16.02
CA ARG A 95 18.22 -15.89 15.30
C ARG A 95 17.60 -16.20 13.94
N PHE A 96 16.70 -17.17 13.92
CA PHE A 96 15.90 -17.50 12.74
C PHE A 96 15.15 -16.27 12.21
N GLY A 97 15.18 -16.03 10.89
CA GLY A 97 14.64 -14.81 10.30
C GLY A 97 15.64 -13.67 10.17
N THR A 98 16.94 -13.90 10.41
CA THR A 98 18.00 -12.90 10.16
C THR A 98 18.07 -12.49 8.68
N THR A 99 17.78 -13.42 7.77
CA THR A 99 17.67 -13.16 6.34
C THR A 99 16.52 -14.00 5.79
N VAL A 100 15.77 -13.41 4.87
CA VAL A 100 14.65 -14.03 4.17
C VAL A 100 14.77 -13.75 2.68
N ALA A 101 14.31 -14.66 1.84
CA ALA A 101 14.33 -14.49 0.39
C ALA A 101 13.21 -15.30 -0.27
N ALA A 102 12.63 -14.75 -1.35
CA ALA A 102 11.92 -15.57 -2.33
C ALA A 102 12.93 -16.26 -3.24
N LEU A 103 12.68 -17.51 -3.60
CA LEU A 103 13.58 -18.34 -4.39
C LEU A 103 13.02 -18.68 -5.79
N GLY A 104 11.84 -18.18 -6.13
CA GLY A 104 11.10 -18.62 -7.32
C GLY A 104 10.36 -19.95 -7.11
N ASP A 105 9.67 -20.43 -8.14
CA ASP A 105 8.91 -21.68 -8.12
C ASP A 105 9.86 -22.88 -8.29
N LEU A 106 10.29 -23.45 -7.17
CA LEU A 106 11.26 -24.55 -7.11
C LEU A 106 10.58 -25.91 -7.34
N ASP A 107 9.29 -26.06 -7.03
CA ASP A 107 8.57 -27.33 -7.15
C ASP A 107 7.60 -27.45 -8.34
N GLY A 108 7.45 -26.37 -9.10
CA GLY A 108 6.68 -26.30 -10.34
C GLY A 108 5.17 -26.18 -10.12
N ASP A 109 4.73 -25.73 -8.95
CA ASP A 109 3.31 -25.57 -8.62
C ASP A 109 2.74 -24.19 -9.01
N GLY A 110 3.61 -23.28 -9.46
CA GLY A 110 3.26 -21.93 -9.90
C GLY A 110 3.31 -20.88 -8.79
N VAL A 111 3.67 -21.25 -7.55
CA VAL A 111 3.83 -20.33 -6.42
C VAL A 111 5.29 -20.34 -5.98
N ALA A 112 5.88 -19.16 -5.74
CA ALA A 112 7.29 -19.09 -5.37
C ALA A 112 7.56 -19.64 -3.96
N GLU A 113 8.60 -20.46 -3.84
CA GLU A 113 9.15 -20.89 -2.55
C GLU A 113 9.89 -19.75 -1.85
N TYR A 114 10.05 -19.90 -0.54
CA TYR A 114 10.81 -18.95 0.25
C TYR A 114 11.77 -19.62 1.22
N ALA A 115 12.84 -18.91 1.54
CA ALA A 115 13.88 -19.33 2.46
C ALA A 115 14.00 -18.41 3.66
N VAL A 116 14.36 -19.00 4.80
CA VAL A 116 14.61 -18.31 6.06
C VAL A 116 15.88 -18.86 6.70
N SER A 117 16.81 -17.98 7.07
CA SER A 117 18.08 -18.36 7.67
C SER A 117 18.08 -18.26 9.20
N ALA A 118 18.84 -19.14 9.85
CA ALA A 118 19.35 -19.02 11.21
C ALA A 118 20.88 -19.13 11.18
N PRO A 119 21.61 -18.03 10.93
CA PRO A 119 23.06 -18.07 10.70
C PRO A 119 23.89 -18.60 11.88
N TYR A 120 23.35 -18.53 13.09
CA TYR A 120 24.01 -19.00 14.32
C TYR A 120 23.49 -20.35 14.80
N SER A 121 22.75 -21.08 13.97
CA SER A 121 22.30 -22.41 14.36
C SER A 121 23.47 -23.40 14.39
N ASP A 122 23.53 -24.23 15.44
CA ASP A 122 24.40 -25.41 15.50
C ASP A 122 24.00 -26.49 14.45
N GLY A 123 22.83 -26.34 13.83
CA GLY A 123 22.29 -27.25 12.82
C GLY A 123 22.20 -28.70 13.30
N LEU A 124 22.35 -29.65 12.37
CA LEU A 124 22.33 -31.10 12.65
C LEU A 124 23.71 -31.76 12.55
N THR A 125 24.78 -30.97 12.46
CA THR A 125 26.14 -31.44 12.16
C THR A 125 26.95 -31.77 13.42
N GLY A 126 26.55 -31.22 14.58
CA GLY A 126 27.29 -31.34 15.85
C GLY A 126 28.46 -30.37 15.99
N LEU A 127 28.56 -29.39 15.09
CA LEU A 127 29.47 -28.25 15.13
C LEU A 127 28.70 -27.02 15.64
N SER A 128 29.39 -26.07 16.25
CA SER A 128 28.73 -24.84 16.75
C SER A 128 28.58 -23.80 15.65
N ASP A 129 27.47 -23.05 15.68
CA ASP A 129 27.22 -21.87 14.83
C ASP A 129 27.53 -22.13 13.34
N VAL A 130 27.10 -23.27 12.79
CA VAL A 130 27.33 -23.59 11.37
C VAL A 130 26.40 -22.83 10.44
N GLY A 131 25.27 -22.37 10.95
CA GLY A 131 24.18 -21.77 10.20
C GLY A 131 23.27 -22.79 9.52
N GLU A 132 21.98 -22.48 9.48
CA GLU A 132 20.96 -23.24 8.76
C GLU A 132 20.10 -22.33 7.87
N VAL A 133 19.67 -22.85 6.72
CA VAL A 133 18.65 -22.24 5.85
C VAL A 133 17.52 -23.23 5.67
N TRP A 134 16.29 -22.78 5.92
CA TRP A 134 15.08 -23.57 5.80
C TRP A 134 14.29 -23.10 4.59
N ILE A 135 13.88 -24.03 3.73
CA ILE A 135 13.13 -23.74 2.51
C ILE A 135 11.71 -24.26 2.67
N PHE A 136 10.73 -23.42 2.38
CA PHE A 136 9.31 -23.70 2.53
C PHE A 136 8.58 -23.54 1.20
N SER A 137 7.61 -24.42 0.97
CA SER A 137 6.70 -24.34 -0.17
C SER A 137 5.86 -23.06 -0.10
N GLY A 138 5.83 -22.34 -1.21
CA GLY A 138 5.03 -21.13 -1.38
C GLY A 138 3.55 -21.39 -1.18
N SER A 139 2.99 -22.42 -1.81
CA SER A 139 1.54 -22.67 -1.81
C SER A 139 0.94 -23.10 -0.46
N ASN A 140 1.72 -23.73 0.41
CA ASN A 140 1.17 -24.35 1.63
C ASN A 140 2.04 -24.20 2.90
N GLY A 141 3.24 -23.65 2.79
CA GLY A 141 4.13 -23.39 3.92
C GLY A 141 4.79 -24.64 4.50
N ALA A 142 4.71 -25.80 3.84
CA ALA A 142 5.40 -27.00 4.27
C ALA A 142 6.92 -26.82 4.15
N LEU A 143 7.65 -27.23 5.19
CA LEU A 143 9.10 -27.31 5.15
C LEU A 143 9.53 -28.37 4.13
N MET A 144 10.24 -27.93 3.09
CA MET A 144 10.75 -28.80 2.03
C MET A 144 12.12 -29.38 2.41
N THR A 145 13.05 -28.53 2.86
CA THR A 145 14.39 -28.96 3.24
C THR A 145 15.05 -27.99 4.22
N ARG A 146 16.13 -28.47 4.85
CA ARG A 146 17.07 -27.67 5.64
C ARG A 146 18.48 -27.90 5.11
N LEU A 147 19.21 -26.81 4.93
CA LEU A 147 20.58 -26.81 4.47
C LEU A 147 21.45 -26.23 5.59
N SER A 148 22.58 -26.88 5.89
CA SER A 148 23.50 -26.43 6.94
C SER A 148 24.87 -26.07 6.36
N GLY A 149 25.58 -25.17 7.04
CA GLY A 149 27.00 -24.91 6.81
C GLY A 149 27.89 -26.13 7.06
N ALA A 150 29.16 -26.02 6.64
CA ALA A 150 30.09 -27.13 6.65
C ALA A 150 31.11 -27.07 7.80
N GLN A 151 31.36 -25.87 8.34
CA GLN A 151 32.30 -25.58 9.41
C GLN A 151 31.65 -24.70 10.49
N SER A 152 32.31 -24.63 11.65
CA SER A 152 31.85 -23.78 12.76
C SER A 152 32.10 -22.31 12.48
N ASN A 153 31.13 -21.46 12.81
CA ASN A 153 31.13 -20.01 12.56
C ASN A 153 31.17 -19.67 11.06
N ASP A 154 30.61 -20.53 10.21
CA ASP A 154 30.56 -20.32 8.75
C ASP A 154 29.63 -19.14 8.36
N ASP A 155 28.74 -18.72 9.26
CA ASP A 155 27.65 -17.77 8.98
C ASP A 155 26.82 -18.19 7.74
N PHE A 156 26.59 -19.49 7.58
CA PHE A 156 25.82 -20.03 6.45
C PHE A 156 24.40 -19.46 6.46
N GLY A 157 24.00 -18.83 5.34
CA GLY A 157 22.72 -18.16 5.25
C GLY A 157 22.77 -16.66 5.54
N ARG A 158 23.98 -16.06 5.66
CA ARG A 158 24.14 -14.61 5.87
C ARG A 158 23.48 -13.76 4.78
N SER A 159 23.48 -14.27 3.55
CA SER A 159 22.82 -13.68 2.38
C SER A 159 22.27 -14.79 1.48
N MET A 160 21.17 -14.52 0.77
CA MET A 160 20.50 -15.47 -0.12
C MET A 160 19.87 -14.73 -1.30
N ALA A 161 19.87 -15.34 -2.47
CA ALA A 161 19.18 -14.81 -3.65
C ALA A 161 18.78 -15.93 -4.62
N ASP A 162 17.70 -15.69 -5.37
CA ASP A 162 17.49 -16.34 -6.66
C ASP A 162 18.58 -15.92 -7.64
N VAL A 163 19.02 -16.87 -8.47
CA VAL A 163 20.03 -16.65 -9.51
C VAL A 163 19.56 -17.14 -10.87
N GLY A 164 18.28 -17.50 -11.03
CA GLY A 164 17.76 -18.08 -12.26
C GLY A 164 18.26 -19.52 -12.48
N ASP A 165 17.96 -20.08 -13.65
CA ASP A 165 18.28 -21.48 -13.98
C ASP A 165 19.75 -21.62 -14.44
N LEU A 166 20.64 -22.04 -13.54
CA LEU A 166 22.06 -22.22 -13.83
C LEU A 166 22.37 -23.59 -14.44
N ASP A 167 21.60 -24.62 -14.10
CA ASP A 167 21.85 -25.99 -14.55
C ASP A 167 21.04 -26.41 -15.80
N GLY A 168 20.13 -25.54 -16.27
CA GLY A 168 19.37 -25.66 -17.50
C GLY A 168 18.18 -26.63 -17.39
N ASP A 169 17.68 -26.89 -16.18
CA ASP A 169 16.57 -27.80 -15.94
C ASP A 169 15.17 -27.14 -16.03
N GLY A 170 15.15 -25.81 -16.19
CA GLY A 170 13.95 -24.98 -16.33
C GLY A 170 13.34 -24.53 -15.01
N ILE A 171 13.96 -24.85 -13.87
CA ILE A 171 13.58 -24.40 -12.53
C ILE A 171 14.66 -23.42 -12.04
N PRO A 172 14.28 -22.28 -11.43
CA PRO A 172 15.27 -21.34 -10.90
C PRO A 172 16.12 -21.96 -9.78
N ASP A 173 17.41 -21.64 -9.78
CA ASP A 173 18.39 -22.02 -8.78
C ASP A 173 18.64 -20.89 -7.79
N PHE A 174 19.31 -21.20 -6.69
CA PHE A 174 19.58 -20.21 -5.64
C PHE A 174 20.98 -20.29 -5.08
N VAL A 175 21.44 -19.14 -4.56
CA VAL A 175 22.74 -18.97 -3.94
C VAL A 175 22.62 -18.66 -2.45
N ILE A 176 23.53 -19.21 -1.65
CA ILE A 176 23.66 -18.92 -0.22
C ILE A 176 25.08 -18.43 0.07
N GLY A 177 25.19 -17.28 0.71
CA GLY A 177 26.44 -16.69 1.19
C GLY A 177 26.95 -17.33 2.49
N VAL A 178 28.27 -17.52 2.55
CA VAL A 178 28.99 -18.15 3.67
C VAL A 178 30.28 -17.36 3.96
N PRO A 179 30.16 -16.11 4.44
CA PRO A 179 31.32 -15.23 4.62
C PRO A 179 32.33 -15.73 5.65
N GLY A 180 31.88 -16.50 6.64
CA GLY A 180 32.72 -17.09 7.68
C GLY A 180 33.49 -18.35 7.25
N PHE A 181 33.40 -18.75 5.97
CA PHE A 181 34.11 -19.92 5.48
C PHE A 181 35.64 -19.77 5.64
N ASP A 182 36.21 -20.52 6.59
CA ASP A 182 37.66 -20.51 6.85
C ASP A 182 38.40 -21.28 5.75
N PHE A 183 39.27 -20.54 5.07
CA PHE A 183 40.24 -21.11 4.16
C PHE A 183 41.56 -20.37 4.25
N MET A 184 42.68 -21.07 4.13
CA MET A 184 44.03 -20.48 4.25
C MET A 184 44.29 -19.77 5.61
N GLY A 185 43.52 -20.06 6.65
CA GLY A 185 43.73 -19.60 8.01
C GLY A 185 43.02 -18.29 8.37
N GLY A 186 41.83 -18.07 7.81
CA GLY A 186 40.92 -16.97 8.10
C GLY A 186 39.72 -16.95 7.15
N ASP A 187 38.80 -16.01 7.39
CA ASP A 187 37.46 -16.00 6.79
C ASP A 187 37.51 -15.48 5.36
N VAL A 188 37.91 -16.36 4.43
CA VAL A 188 37.97 -16.05 2.99
C VAL A 188 36.55 -15.84 2.45
N GLY A 189 35.60 -16.63 2.95
CA GLY A 189 34.23 -16.64 2.50
C GLY A 189 34.01 -17.43 1.21
N GLU A 190 32.81 -17.99 1.05
CA GLU A 190 32.35 -18.66 -0.15
C GLU A 190 30.86 -18.41 -0.43
N VAL A 191 30.42 -18.80 -1.62
CA VAL A 191 28.98 -18.95 -1.93
C VAL A 191 28.68 -20.39 -2.33
N CYS A 192 27.50 -20.85 -1.96
CA CYS A 192 27.01 -22.20 -2.22
C CYS A 192 25.79 -22.12 -3.13
N LEU A 193 25.89 -22.70 -4.32
CA LEU A 193 24.81 -22.78 -5.29
C LEU A 193 24.04 -24.09 -5.14
N TYR A 194 22.73 -24.05 -5.31
CA TYR A 194 21.84 -25.19 -5.19
C TYR A 194 20.84 -25.20 -6.34
N SER A 195 20.65 -26.39 -6.90
CA SER A 195 19.63 -26.63 -7.92
C SER A 195 18.25 -26.50 -7.30
N GLY A 196 17.36 -25.73 -7.91
CA GLY A 196 16.01 -25.49 -7.42
C GLY A 196 15.17 -26.76 -7.38
N ALA A 197 15.21 -27.55 -8.46
CA ALA A 197 14.43 -28.78 -8.58
C ALA A 197 14.90 -29.87 -7.61
N SER A 198 16.21 -30.05 -7.49
CA SER A 198 16.80 -31.15 -6.70
C SER A 198 17.12 -30.79 -5.26
N ARG A 199 17.27 -29.49 -4.96
CA ARG A 199 17.79 -28.93 -3.70
C ARG A 199 19.17 -29.48 -3.35
N THR A 200 19.93 -29.89 -4.36
CA THR A 200 21.30 -30.39 -4.20
C THR A 200 22.31 -29.35 -4.66
N ARG A 201 23.52 -29.37 -4.08
CA ARG A 201 24.55 -28.39 -4.42
C ARG A 201 24.99 -28.52 -5.89
N ILE A 202 25.01 -27.40 -6.58
CA ILE A 202 25.70 -27.24 -7.87
C ILE A 202 27.19 -27.10 -7.57
N ASN A 203 28.01 -27.97 -8.16
CA ASN A 203 29.41 -28.12 -7.78
C ASN A 203 30.33 -27.11 -8.49
N LEU A 204 30.12 -25.82 -8.20
CA LEU A 204 31.00 -24.71 -8.55
C LEU A 204 31.77 -24.25 -7.32
N VAL A 205 33.04 -23.84 -7.50
CA VAL A 205 33.88 -23.37 -6.41
C VAL A 205 34.07 -21.86 -6.54
N ILE A 206 33.29 -21.10 -5.79
CA ILE A 206 33.28 -19.64 -5.85
C ILE A 206 33.59 -19.09 -4.45
N ARG A 207 34.78 -18.50 -4.29
CA ARG A 207 35.36 -18.12 -2.98
C ARG A 207 36.10 -16.79 -3.05
N GLY A 208 36.30 -16.17 -1.89
CA GLY A 208 37.17 -14.99 -1.76
C GLY A 208 38.62 -15.25 -2.17
N SER A 209 39.39 -14.17 -2.28
CA SER A 209 40.78 -14.21 -2.74
C SER A 209 41.78 -14.32 -1.60
N ALA A 210 41.46 -13.77 -0.42
CA ALA A 210 42.35 -13.69 0.72
C ALA A 210 41.60 -13.89 2.05
N PRO A 211 42.31 -14.30 3.13
CA PRO A 211 41.70 -14.41 4.46
C PRO A 211 41.11 -13.09 4.94
N ASN A 212 39.94 -13.16 5.57
CA ASN A 212 39.13 -12.03 6.05
C ASN A 212 38.53 -11.14 4.94
N ASP A 213 38.41 -11.67 3.72
CA ASP A 213 37.64 -11.01 2.66
C ASP A 213 36.13 -11.01 2.97
N GLU A 214 35.65 -12.01 3.72
CA GLU A 214 34.23 -12.28 3.99
C GLU A 214 33.39 -12.33 2.69
N PHE A 215 33.92 -13.00 1.66
CA PHE A 215 33.23 -13.16 0.38
C PHE A 215 31.92 -13.95 0.55
N GLY A 216 30.84 -13.48 -0.06
CA GLY A 216 29.49 -14.03 0.19
C GLY A 216 28.72 -13.26 1.27
N HIS A 217 29.23 -12.10 1.71
CA HIS A 217 28.49 -11.24 2.64
C HIS A 217 27.18 -10.73 2.05
N SER A 218 27.18 -10.43 0.75
CA SER A 218 26.01 -10.05 -0.03
C SER A 218 26.04 -10.75 -1.39
N VAL A 219 24.88 -11.11 -1.92
CA VAL A 219 24.72 -11.85 -3.18
C VAL A 219 23.48 -11.38 -3.93
N ALA A 220 23.52 -11.40 -5.26
CA ALA A 220 22.35 -11.22 -6.13
C ALA A 220 22.56 -11.93 -7.47
N GLY A 221 21.48 -12.42 -8.09
CA GLY A 221 21.48 -12.82 -9.50
C GLY A 221 21.51 -11.60 -10.42
N LEU A 222 22.19 -11.72 -11.56
CA LEU A 222 22.34 -10.65 -12.56
C LEU A 222 21.77 -10.99 -13.94
N GLY A 223 21.12 -12.16 -14.10
CA GLY A 223 20.81 -12.66 -15.44
C GLY A 223 22.09 -12.85 -16.26
N ASP A 224 21.95 -13.03 -17.57
CA ASP A 224 23.10 -13.25 -18.47
C ASP A 224 23.77 -11.91 -18.83
N VAL A 225 24.90 -11.59 -18.19
CA VAL A 225 25.62 -10.33 -18.42
C VAL A 225 26.84 -10.47 -19.31
N ASP A 226 27.22 -11.70 -19.68
CA ASP A 226 28.34 -11.97 -20.60
C ASP A 226 27.92 -12.56 -21.96
N GLY A 227 26.62 -12.83 -22.13
CA GLY A 227 25.98 -13.23 -23.39
C GLY A 227 26.10 -14.72 -23.70
N ASP A 228 26.29 -15.57 -22.68
CA ASP A 228 26.47 -17.01 -22.82
C ASP A 228 25.18 -17.85 -22.64
N LEU A 229 24.06 -17.17 -22.35
CA LEU A 229 22.71 -17.69 -22.10
C LEU A 229 22.53 -18.45 -20.77
N VAL A 230 23.49 -18.38 -19.87
CA VAL A 230 23.34 -18.84 -18.49
C VAL A 230 23.35 -17.62 -17.57
N PRO A 231 22.44 -17.54 -16.58
CA PRO A 231 22.46 -16.44 -15.62
C PRO A 231 23.78 -16.35 -14.85
N ASP A 232 24.22 -15.13 -14.57
CA ASP A 232 25.39 -14.81 -13.78
C ASP A 232 24.98 -14.29 -12.40
N LEU A 233 25.97 -14.14 -11.52
CA LEU A 233 25.76 -13.63 -10.17
C LEU A 233 26.82 -12.61 -9.77
N ILE A 234 26.45 -11.75 -8.83
CA ILE A 234 27.36 -10.83 -8.16
C ILE A 234 27.49 -11.19 -6.69
N VAL A 235 28.72 -11.10 -6.19
CA VAL A 235 29.04 -11.44 -4.80
C VAL A 235 29.93 -10.36 -4.18
N GLY A 236 29.52 -9.87 -3.01
CA GLY A 236 30.27 -8.89 -2.21
C GLY A 236 31.23 -9.52 -1.20
N ALA A 237 32.41 -8.91 -1.08
CA ALA A 237 33.42 -9.13 -0.05
C ALA A 237 33.76 -7.79 0.59
N HIS A 238 32.98 -7.39 1.59
CA HIS A 238 32.99 -6.01 2.08
C HIS A 238 34.24 -5.65 2.89
N LEU A 239 34.92 -6.65 3.49
CA LEU A 239 36.22 -6.45 4.15
C LEU A 239 37.40 -6.73 3.22
N GLY A 240 37.15 -7.32 2.05
CA GLY A 240 38.19 -7.70 1.12
C GLY A 240 38.88 -6.52 0.48
N ASP A 241 40.20 -6.64 0.30
CA ASP A 241 41.01 -5.58 -0.29
C ASP A 241 41.15 -5.72 -1.81
N GLY A 242 40.84 -6.90 -2.36
CA GLY A 242 41.09 -7.21 -3.76
C GLY A 242 42.55 -6.95 -4.13
N THR A 243 42.78 -6.04 -5.09
CA THR A 243 44.13 -5.59 -5.49
C THR A 243 44.56 -4.27 -4.82
N SER A 244 43.75 -3.72 -3.92
CA SER A 244 43.98 -2.43 -3.28
C SER A 244 45.15 -2.49 -2.30
N PRO A 245 45.93 -1.40 -2.15
CA PRO A 245 46.92 -1.27 -1.09
C PRO A 245 46.32 -0.82 0.26
N PHE A 246 45.01 -0.53 0.30
CA PHE A 246 44.31 -0.06 1.49
C PHE A 246 43.43 -1.18 2.07
N SER A 247 43.28 -1.18 3.39
CA SER A 247 42.49 -2.18 4.12
C SER A 247 41.00 -1.85 4.17
N ASN A 248 40.18 -2.89 4.10
CA ASN A 248 38.73 -2.90 4.17
C ASN A 248 38.09 -1.97 3.14
N VAL A 249 38.68 -1.90 1.93
CA VAL A 249 38.05 -1.12 0.85
C VAL A 249 36.78 -1.78 0.33
N GLY A 250 36.73 -3.11 0.40
CA GLY A 250 35.68 -3.93 -0.16
C GLY A 250 35.83 -4.17 -1.66
N TYR A 251 35.31 -5.28 -2.16
CA TYR A 251 35.16 -5.55 -3.60
C TYR A 251 33.88 -6.35 -3.88
N VAL A 252 33.42 -6.29 -5.12
CA VAL A 252 32.43 -7.22 -5.66
C VAL A 252 33.03 -8.02 -6.81
N ARG A 253 32.52 -9.22 -7.01
CA ARG A 253 32.90 -10.09 -8.12
C ARG A 253 31.66 -10.49 -8.91
N ILE A 254 31.74 -10.32 -10.22
CA ILE A 254 30.77 -10.86 -11.17
C ILE A 254 31.29 -12.24 -11.60
N VAL A 255 30.46 -13.25 -11.49
CA VAL A 255 30.83 -14.66 -11.64
C VAL A 255 29.92 -15.29 -12.67
N SER A 256 30.52 -16.04 -13.61
CA SER A 256 29.77 -16.76 -14.64
C SER A 256 29.02 -17.93 -14.03
N GLY A 257 27.74 -18.06 -14.36
CA GLY A 257 26.91 -19.20 -13.95
C GLY A 257 27.34 -20.53 -14.54
N VAL A 258 28.01 -20.52 -15.70
CA VAL A 258 28.42 -21.74 -16.42
C VAL A 258 29.46 -22.56 -15.66
N ASP A 259 30.50 -21.89 -15.17
CA ASP A 259 31.67 -22.57 -14.59
C ASP A 259 32.20 -21.96 -13.30
N GLY A 260 31.55 -20.90 -12.78
CA GLY A 260 31.95 -20.21 -11.58
C GLY A 260 33.21 -19.35 -11.75
N SER A 261 33.66 -19.12 -12.99
CA SER A 261 34.81 -18.25 -13.27
C SER A 261 34.47 -16.77 -13.07
N THR A 262 35.47 -15.98 -12.73
CA THR A 262 35.31 -14.53 -12.59
C THR A 262 35.17 -13.88 -13.96
N ILE A 263 34.03 -13.21 -14.18
CA ILE A 263 33.83 -12.31 -15.33
C ILE A 263 34.57 -10.99 -15.07
N ASP A 264 34.33 -10.37 -13.91
CA ASP A 264 35.02 -9.14 -13.51
C ASP A 264 35.12 -9.00 -11.98
N THR A 265 35.99 -8.11 -11.51
CA THR A 265 36.12 -7.73 -10.10
C THR A 265 36.26 -6.21 -9.99
N ILE A 266 35.30 -5.60 -9.28
CA ILE A 266 35.28 -4.16 -9.03
C ILE A 266 35.70 -3.93 -7.57
N VAL A 267 36.75 -3.15 -7.38
CA VAL A 267 37.34 -2.87 -6.05
C VAL A 267 36.96 -1.45 -5.61
N GLY A 268 36.54 -1.31 -4.35
CA GLY A 268 36.23 -0.03 -3.74
C GLY A 268 37.42 0.92 -3.72
N ALA A 269 37.13 2.23 -3.75
CA ALA A 269 38.16 3.27 -3.84
C ALA A 269 38.62 3.82 -2.48
N GLN A 270 37.83 3.63 -1.41
CA GLN A 270 38.08 4.24 -0.10
C GLN A 270 38.42 3.18 0.98
N PRO A 271 39.48 3.39 1.79
CA PRO A 271 39.73 2.58 2.97
C PRO A 271 38.52 2.57 3.92
N ILE A 272 38.16 1.39 4.44
CA ILE A 272 37.04 1.20 5.38
C ILE A 272 35.68 1.59 4.76
N GLY A 273 35.58 1.76 3.44
CA GLY A 273 34.31 2.11 2.78
C GLY A 273 33.29 0.96 2.79
N LEU A 274 33.75 -0.28 2.94
CA LEU A 274 32.96 -1.50 2.89
C LEU A 274 32.20 -1.69 1.56
N PHE A 275 32.87 -1.43 0.43
CA PHE A 275 32.27 -1.63 -0.89
C PHE A 275 31.88 -3.10 -1.11
N GLY A 276 30.63 -3.36 -1.54
CA GLY A 276 30.07 -4.71 -1.58
C GLY A 276 29.39 -5.13 -0.27
N SER A 277 29.10 -4.19 0.65
CA SER A 277 28.31 -4.47 1.85
C SER A 277 26.88 -4.90 1.53
N ALA A 278 26.33 -4.40 0.42
CA ALA A 278 25.09 -4.87 -0.16
C ALA A 278 25.21 -4.80 -1.69
N VAL A 279 24.61 -5.77 -2.37
CA VAL A 279 24.49 -5.81 -3.84
C VAL A 279 23.04 -6.13 -4.20
N ALA A 280 22.57 -5.57 -5.31
CA ALA A 280 21.23 -5.84 -5.83
C ALA A 280 21.22 -5.74 -7.36
N ARG A 281 20.32 -6.48 -7.98
CA ARG A 281 19.93 -6.31 -9.37
C ARG A 281 19.19 -4.97 -9.51
N ALA A 282 19.53 -4.20 -10.53
CA ALA A 282 18.89 -2.92 -10.82
C ALA A 282 17.84 -3.02 -11.93
N GLY A 283 17.92 -4.05 -12.79
CA GLY A 283 17.21 -4.07 -14.07
C GLY A 283 18.02 -3.34 -15.14
N ASP A 284 17.52 -3.22 -16.37
CA ASP A 284 18.21 -2.52 -17.48
C ASP A 284 17.92 -1.01 -17.41
N LEU A 285 18.81 -0.25 -16.75
CA LEU A 285 18.64 1.20 -16.53
C LEU A 285 19.06 2.02 -17.75
N ASP A 286 20.06 1.56 -18.50
CA ASP A 286 20.60 2.27 -19.66
C ASP A 286 20.02 1.82 -21.01
N ALA A 287 19.06 0.89 -20.97
CA ALA A 287 18.31 0.35 -22.09
C ALA A 287 19.20 -0.34 -23.15
N ASP A 288 20.27 -1.00 -22.71
CA ASP A 288 21.19 -1.75 -23.58
C ASP A 288 20.82 -3.24 -23.74
N GLY A 289 19.80 -3.69 -23.00
CA GLY A 289 19.27 -5.04 -23.01
C GLY A 289 19.99 -6.01 -22.08
N VAL A 290 20.95 -5.53 -21.28
CA VAL A 290 21.64 -6.30 -20.24
C VAL A 290 21.27 -5.72 -18.87
N GLU A 291 21.15 -6.58 -17.87
CA GLU A 291 20.76 -6.13 -16.53
C GLU A 291 21.89 -5.40 -15.81
N ASP A 292 21.58 -4.25 -15.25
CA ASP A 292 22.48 -3.43 -14.44
C ASP A 292 22.41 -3.81 -12.97
N PHE A 293 23.35 -3.28 -12.19
CA PHE A 293 23.49 -3.65 -10.78
C PHE A 293 23.92 -2.51 -9.88
N ILE A 294 23.58 -2.66 -8.61
CA ILE A 294 23.80 -1.69 -7.54
C ILE A 294 24.80 -2.26 -6.54
N VAL A 295 25.74 -1.42 -6.09
CA VAL A 295 26.72 -1.79 -5.08
C VAL A 295 26.80 -0.70 -4.00
N ALA A 296 26.61 -1.09 -2.75
CA ALA A 296 26.76 -0.18 -1.61
C ALA A 296 28.17 -0.20 -1.02
N ALA A 297 28.61 0.96 -0.54
CA ALA A 297 29.76 1.17 0.33
C ALA A 297 29.28 1.97 1.55
N ARG A 298 28.61 1.29 2.48
CA ARG A 298 27.84 1.94 3.56
C ARG A 298 28.66 2.78 4.54
N LEU A 299 29.98 2.61 4.59
CA LEU A 299 30.88 3.41 5.44
C LEU A 299 31.77 4.36 4.61
N HIS A 300 31.42 4.59 3.34
CA HIS A 300 32.13 5.58 2.53
C HIS A 300 31.97 6.98 3.14
N ASP A 301 33.04 7.77 3.16
CA ASP A 301 33.12 9.09 3.78
C ASP A 301 32.79 10.20 2.76
N ALA A 302 31.72 10.03 1.98
CA ALA A 302 31.41 10.93 0.87
C ALA A 302 31.15 12.37 1.34
N ASN A 303 30.26 12.53 2.33
CA ASN A 303 29.85 13.83 2.89
C ASN A 303 30.04 13.90 4.42
N GLY A 304 30.90 13.06 4.97
CA GLY A 304 31.14 12.93 6.40
C GLY A 304 31.53 11.51 6.76
N VAL A 305 32.10 11.31 7.96
CA VAL A 305 32.50 9.97 8.44
C VAL A 305 31.29 9.04 8.39
N ASP A 306 31.42 7.89 7.74
CA ASP A 306 30.38 6.86 7.61
C ASP A 306 29.06 7.39 7.02
N SER A 307 29.11 8.38 6.11
CA SER A 307 27.91 8.89 5.42
C SER A 307 27.31 7.86 4.46
N GLY A 308 28.16 7.00 3.88
CA GLY A 308 27.78 5.98 2.91
C GLY A 308 27.72 6.49 1.48
N ARG A 309 27.81 5.55 0.54
CA ARG A 309 27.66 5.77 -0.90
C ARG A 309 27.08 4.53 -1.56
N VAL A 310 26.24 4.74 -2.57
CA VAL A 310 25.75 3.69 -3.46
C VAL A 310 26.18 3.98 -4.90
N PHE A 311 26.58 2.94 -5.61
CA PHE A 311 27.07 2.98 -6.98
C PHE A 311 26.14 2.17 -7.88
N ILE A 312 25.84 2.70 -9.05
CA ILE A 312 25.04 2.05 -10.09
C ILE A 312 25.96 1.77 -11.27
N TYR A 313 25.98 0.53 -11.74
CA TYR A 313 26.89 0.05 -12.79
C TYR A 313 26.12 -0.62 -13.91
N SER A 314 26.57 -0.35 -15.15
CA SER A 314 26.08 -1.04 -16.33
C SER A 314 26.49 -2.51 -16.29
N GLY A 315 25.55 -3.43 -16.51
CA GLY A 315 25.79 -4.87 -16.60
C GLY A 315 26.69 -5.23 -17.76
N ALA A 316 26.46 -4.64 -18.93
CA ALA A 316 27.24 -4.94 -20.13
C ALA A 316 28.64 -4.34 -20.10
N THR A 317 28.80 -3.11 -19.60
CA THR A 317 30.08 -2.38 -19.73
C THR A 317 30.88 -2.31 -18.44
N ARG A 318 30.25 -2.58 -17.30
CA ARG A 318 30.81 -2.45 -15.95
C ARG A 318 31.24 -1.01 -15.63
N ILE A 319 30.78 -0.05 -16.42
CA ILE A 319 30.99 1.38 -16.21
C ILE A 319 30.01 1.85 -15.14
N ASN A 320 30.48 2.72 -14.25
CA ASN A 320 29.62 3.39 -13.30
C ASN A 320 28.70 4.38 -14.04
N LEU A 321 27.39 4.13 -14.01
CA LEU A 321 26.35 4.97 -14.59
C LEU A 321 26.03 6.16 -13.68
N HIS A 322 25.91 5.88 -12.37
CA HIS A 322 25.57 6.88 -11.38
C HIS A 322 26.13 6.55 -9.99
N MET A 323 26.16 7.56 -9.11
CA MET A 323 26.52 7.42 -7.70
C MET A 323 25.66 8.34 -6.85
N VAL A 324 25.18 7.83 -5.72
CA VAL A 324 24.43 8.59 -4.73
C VAL A 324 25.21 8.59 -3.41
N ASP A 325 25.42 9.79 -2.86
CA ASP A 325 26.14 10.01 -1.61
C ASP A 325 25.17 10.16 -0.44
N GLY A 326 25.49 9.58 0.71
CA GLY A 326 24.78 9.90 1.96
C GLY A 326 24.94 11.37 2.32
N GLU A 327 23.98 11.95 3.04
CA GLU A 327 23.90 13.40 3.20
C GLU A 327 24.81 13.93 4.33
N VAL A 328 24.84 13.22 5.46
CA VAL A 328 25.58 13.62 6.66
C VAL A 328 26.35 12.45 7.27
N ALA A 329 27.28 12.78 8.18
CA ALA A 329 28.10 11.78 8.86
C ALA A 329 27.23 10.81 9.69
N GLY A 330 27.46 9.51 9.52
CA GLY A 330 26.75 8.46 10.24
C GLY A 330 25.43 8.00 9.61
N ASP A 331 25.00 8.56 8.47
CA ASP A 331 23.78 8.13 7.77
C ASP A 331 23.85 6.67 7.29
N GLN A 332 25.05 6.22 6.91
CA GLN A 332 25.31 4.89 6.34
C GLN A 332 24.41 4.54 5.15
N LEU A 333 24.28 5.45 4.17
CA LEU A 333 23.53 5.19 2.93
C LEU A 333 24.05 3.91 2.24
N GLY A 334 23.11 3.05 1.85
CA GLY A 334 23.40 1.72 1.31
C GLY A 334 23.46 0.64 2.40
N THR A 335 22.85 0.87 3.56
CA THR A 335 22.63 -0.18 4.56
C THR A 335 21.77 -1.31 4.00
N SER A 336 20.78 -0.95 3.19
CA SER A 336 19.98 -1.86 2.37
C SER A 336 19.76 -1.22 1.00
N ILE A 337 19.50 -2.05 -0.01
CA ILE A 337 19.23 -1.61 -1.38
C ILE A 337 18.21 -2.55 -2.01
N ALA A 338 17.37 -2.00 -2.89
CA ALA A 338 16.45 -2.73 -3.75
C ALA A 338 16.42 -2.06 -5.13
N GLY A 339 16.18 -2.84 -6.18
CA GLY A 339 16.11 -2.36 -7.56
C GLY A 339 15.27 -3.32 -8.39
N ASN A 340 15.21 -3.09 -9.71
CA ASN A 340 14.44 -3.93 -10.64
C ASN A 340 12.91 -3.83 -10.44
N PHE A 341 12.41 -2.62 -10.20
CA PHE A 341 10.98 -2.29 -10.14
C PHE A 341 10.73 -0.96 -10.82
N ASP A 342 9.65 -0.81 -11.56
CA ASP A 342 9.24 0.46 -12.14
C ASP A 342 8.29 1.16 -11.15
N PHE A 343 8.83 2.11 -10.38
CA PHE A 343 8.10 2.74 -9.28
C PHE A 343 7.33 3.98 -9.74
N ASP A 344 7.75 4.64 -10.82
CA ASP A 344 7.04 5.80 -11.37
C ASP A 344 6.24 5.50 -12.65
N GLY A 345 6.33 4.27 -13.17
CA GLY A 345 5.59 3.78 -14.32
C GLY A 345 6.14 4.25 -15.66
N ASP A 346 7.41 4.67 -15.73
CA ASP A 346 8.03 5.17 -16.95
C ASP A 346 8.57 4.06 -17.88
N GLY A 347 8.56 2.80 -17.40
CA GLY A 347 9.02 1.61 -18.09
C GLY A 347 10.51 1.29 -17.89
N THR A 348 11.25 2.14 -17.17
CA THR A 348 12.64 1.93 -16.78
C THR A 348 12.69 1.48 -15.31
N PRO A 349 13.45 0.45 -14.97
CA PRO A 349 13.56 0.03 -13.58
C PRO A 349 14.21 1.09 -12.67
N ASP A 350 13.62 1.35 -11.52
CA ASP A 350 14.05 2.24 -10.46
C ASP A 350 14.84 1.52 -9.36
N TYR A 351 15.35 2.31 -8.42
CA TYR A 351 16.11 1.79 -7.29
C TYR A 351 15.91 2.58 -5.98
N ALA A 352 15.93 1.84 -4.87
CA ALA A 352 15.80 2.35 -3.51
C ALA A 352 17.03 2.03 -2.66
N MET A 353 17.36 2.94 -1.74
CA MET A 353 18.51 2.85 -0.86
C MET A 353 18.15 3.26 0.56
N GLY A 354 18.48 2.42 1.54
CA GLY A 354 18.25 2.67 2.95
C GLY A 354 19.48 3.24 3.67
N SER A 355 19.22 4.16 4.59
CA SER A 355 20.14 4.77 5.54
C SER A 355 19.54 4.59 6.94
N SER A 356 19.64 3.38 7.51
CA SER A 356 18.91 3.05 8.75
C SER A 356 19.39 3.80 9.99
N THR A 357 20.58 4.40 9.95
CA THR A 357 21.10 5.25 11.04
C THR A 357 20.95 6.73 10.76
N SER A 358 20.24 7.11 9.70
CA SER A 358 20.06 8.52 9.38
C SER A 358 19.35 9.28 10.49
N ASP A 359 19.88 10.47 10.77
CA ASP A 359 19.35 11.41 11.75
C ASP A 359 18.56 12.57 11.11
N HIS A 360 18.25 12.46 9.81
CA HIS A 360 17.60 13.50 9.00
C HIS A 360 16.33 14.04 9.66
N ALA A 361 15.42 13.15 10.09
CA ALA A 361 14.22 13.53 10.83
C ALA A 361 14.46 13.57 12.35
N SER A 362 15.11 12.55 12.90
CA SER A 362 15.53 12.47 14.30
C SER A 362 16.57 11.37 14.49
N THR A 363 17.27 11.33 15.64
CA THR A 363 18.39 10.42 15.92
C THR A 363 18.08 8.97 15.52
N ASN A 364 18.81 8.43 14.55
CA ASN A 364 18.67 7.06 14.03
C ASN A 364 17.22 6.68 13.65
N ALA A 365 16.39 7.65 13.24
CA ALA A 365 15.06 7.34 12.72
C ALA A 365 15.15 6.48 11.45
N GLY A 366 16.23 6.68 10.68
CA GLY A 366 16.44 6.03 9.41
C GLY A 366 15.76 6.79 8.27
N ARG A 367 16.19 6.51 7.04
CA ARG A 367 15.69 7.15 5.83
C ARG A 367 15.82 6.24 4.63
N VAL A 368 14.90 6.35 3.68
CA VAL A 368 14.93 5.65 2.40
C VAL A 368 14.84 6.65 1.26
N LEU A 369 15.71 6.51 0.27
CA LEU A 369 15.73 7.33 -0.94
C LEU A 369 15.42 6.45 -2.15
N ILE A 370 14.50 6.89 -2.99
CA ILE A 370 14.06 6.18 -4.20
C ILE A 370 14.32 7.08 -5.38
N HIS A 371 15.04 6.57 -6.38
CA HIS A 371 15.47 7.32 -7.54
C HIS A 371 15.00 6.66 -8.82
N SER A 372 14.68 7.50 -9.82
CA SER A 372 14.29 7.04 -11.14
C SER A 372 15.47 6.37 -11.84
N GLY A 373 15.21 5.26 -12.50
CA GLY A 373 16.17 4.59 -13.35
C GLY A 373 16.57 5.39 -14.58
N ALA A 374 15.60 6.08 -15.18
CA ALA A 374 15.75 6.75 -16.45
C ALA A 374 16.63 8.00 -16.39
N ASP A 375 16.53 8.78 -15.31
CA ASP A 375 17.26 10.05 -15.18
C ASP A 375 18.04 10.22 -13.87
N HIS A 376 17.98 9.22 -12.98
CA HIS A 376 18.63 9.19 -11.66
C HIS A 376 18.21 10.34 -10.73
N LEU A 377 17.05 10.97 -10.99
CA LEU A 377 16.49 11.96 -10.07
C LEU A 377 15.80 11.28 -8.89
N LEU A 378 15.83 11.94 -7.74
CA LEU A 378 15.10 11.51 -6.55
C LEU A 378 13.58 11.58 -6.83
N LEU A 379 12.92 10.44 -6.82
CA LEU A 379 11.46 10.32 -6.90
C LEU A 379 10.84 10.58 -5.54
N LEU A 380 11.37 9.91 -4.51
CA LEU A 380 10.80 9.97 -3.17
C LEU A 380 11.86 9.78 -2.09
N ALA A 381 11.73 10.54 -1.00
CA ALA A 381 12.45 10.31 0.24
C ALA A 381 11.45 10.05 1.38
N ILE A 382 11.69 8.99 2.13
CA ILE A 382 10.86 8.56 3.26
C ILE A 382 11.72 8.59 4.52
N ASP A 383 11.34 9.44 5.47
CA ASP A 383 11.99 9.49 6.78
C ASP A 383 11.30 8.54 7.77
N GLY A 384 12.10 7.96 8.67
CA GLY A 384 11.60 7.15 9.77
C GLY A 384 10.70 7.95 10.72
N ALA A 385 9.68 7.29 11.26
CA ALA A 385 8.61 7.94 12.01
C ALA A 385 9.06 8.52 13.36
N GLU A 386 10.11 7.95 13.98
CA GLU A 386 10.53 8.30 15.34
C GLU A 386 12.02 8.00 15.60
N PRO A 387 12.62 8.57 16.66
CA PRO A 387 14.03 8.32 16.99
C PRO A 387 14.28 6.85 17.30
N GLY A 388 15.30 6.27 16.67
CA GLY A 388 15.67 4.87 16.89
C GLY A 388 14.92 3.87 16.01
N ALA A 389 13.89 4.26 15.25
CA ALA A 389 13.09 3.33 14.44
C ALA A 389 13.90 2.52 13.41
N ARG A 390 15.03 3.08 12.95
CA ARG A 390 15.90 2.50 11.91
C ARG A 390 15.19 2.11 10.62
N SER A 391 14.27 2.96 10.16
CA SER A 391 13.59 2.76 8.88
C SER A 391 14.60 2.64 7.73
N GLY A 392 14.35 1.69 6.82
CA GLY A 392 15.30 1.36 5.75
C GLY A 392 16.39 0.38 6.18
N ALA A 393 16.23 -0.33 7.30
CA ALA A 393 17.12 -1.43 7.68
C ALA A 393 17.03 -2.60 6.70
N ALA A 394 15.85 -2.84 6.13
CA ALA A 394 15.62 -3.80 5.06
C ALA A 394 14.67 -3.21 4.02
N LEU A 395 14.93 -3.52 2.76
CA LEU A 395 14.13 -3.11 1.60
C LEU A 395 13.83 -4.35 0.76
N SER A 396 12.61 -4.46 0.27
CA SER A 396 12.24 -5.46 -0.74
C SER A 396 11.07 -4.96 -1.57
N LEU A 397 10.81 -5.66 -2.66
CA LEU A 397 9.68 -5.42 -3.54
C LEU A 397 8.62 -6.47 -3.24
N ALA A 398 7.37 -6.04 -3.08
CA ALA A 398 6.29 -6.97 -2.83
C ALA A 398 5.66 -7.55 -4.11
N GLY A 399 5.94 -6.97 -5.29
CA GLY A 399 5.03 -7.09 -6.44
C GLY A 399 3.96 -6.01 -6.36
N ASP A 400 2.88 -6.14 -7.12
CA ASP A 400 1.74 -5.22 -7.17
C ASP A 400 0.68 -5.62 -6.12
N LEU A 401 0.52 -4.79 -5.09
CA LEU A 401 -0.29 -5.04 -3.89
C LEU A 401 -1.62 -4.29 -3.91
N ASP A 402 -1.68 -3.15 -4.58
CA ASP A 402 -2.91 -2.38 -4.74
C ASP A 402 -3.61 -2.60 -6.10
N GLY A 403 -2.99 -3.35 -7.01
CA GLY A 403 -3.55 -3.76 -8.30
C GLY A 403 -3.37 -2.70 -9.40
N ASP A 404 -2.48 -1.73 -9.20
CA ASP A 404 -2.28 -0.62 -10.14
C ASP A 404 -1.30 -0.94 -11.30
N GLY A 405 -0.70 -2.14 -11.27
CA GLY A 405 0.25 -2.66 -12.24
C GLY A 405 1.72 -2.31 -11.95
N LEU A 406 2.01 -1.57 -10.87
CA LEU A 406 3.36 -1.23 -10.42
C LEU A 406 3.70 -1.97 -9.13
N GLY A 407 5.00 -2.14 -8.87
CA GLY A 407 5.44 -2.86 -7.68
C GLY A 407 5.61 -1.94 -6.47
N GLU A 408 5.15 -2.36 -5.29
CA GLU A 408 5.36 -1.60 -4.05
C GLU A 408 6.67 -1.92 -3.34
N LEU A 409 7.19 -0.88 -2.71
CA LEU A 409 8.37 -0.95 -1.85
C LEU A 409 7.96 -1.29 -0.42
N VAL A 410 8.55 -2.36 0.11
CA VAL A 410 8.44 -2.78 1.50
C VAL A 410 9.65 -2.28 2.28
N ILE A 411 9.40 -1.57 3.39
CA ILE A 411 10.43 -0.97 4.24
C ILE A 411 10.32 -1.55 5.65
N GLY A 412 11.41 -2.14 6.12
CA GLY A 412 11.57 -2.59 7.50
C GLY A 412 12.12 -1.51 8.44
N ALA A 413 11.54 -1.42 9.63
CA ALA A 413 11.95 -0.54 10.73
C ALA A 413 12.00 -1.35 12.05
N PRO A 414 13.07 -2.13 12.29
CA PRO A 414 13.12 -3.16 13.33
C PRO A 414 13.10 -2.65 14.76
N GLU A 415 13.44 -1.39 14.99
CA GLU A 415 13.51 -0.77 16.32
C GLU A 415 12.39 0.25 16.51
N GLU A 416 11.34 0.21 15.69
CA GLU A 416 10.19 1.09 15.86
C GLU A 416 9.21 0.58 16.92
N ASP A 417 8.74 1.50 17.75
CA ASP A 417 7.83 1.29 18.85
C ASP A 417 6.39 1.04 18.35
N ASP A 418 5.62 0.31 19.16
CA ASP A 418 4.16 0.30 19.06
C ASP A 418 3.52 1.20 20.12
N LEU A 419 2.19 1.35 20.07
CA LEU A 419 1.48 2.21 21.02
C LEU A 419 1.61 1.77 22.49
N LEU A 420 2.10 0.56 22.75
CA LEU A 420 2.09 -0.12 24.06
C LEU A 420 3.47 -0.64 24.51
N SER A 421 4.47 -0.73 23.63
CA SER A 421 5.75 -1.42 23.81
C SER A 421 6.85 -0.75 22.99
N ILE A 422 8.08 -0.77 23.51
CA ILE A 422 9.27 -0.23 22.82
C ILE A 422 9.96 -1.30 21.96
N ASP A 423 10.61 -0.92 20.87
CA ASP A 423 11.44 -1.78 20.00
C ASP A 423 10.70 -3.03 19.49
N THR A 424 9.41 -2.90 19.14
CA THR A 424 8.62 -4.02 18.59
C THR A 424 8.94 -4.34 17.15
N GLY A 425 9.42 -3.33 16.41
CA GLY A 425 9.65 -3.36 14.98
C GLY A 425 8.36 -3.25 14.17
N ARG A 426 8.47 -2.67 12.96
CA ARG A 426 7.36 -2.49 12.02
C ARG A 426 7.80 -2.72 10.58
N VAL A 427 6.83 -3.00 9.73
CA VAL A 427 7.00 -3.00 8.26
C VAL A 427 5.95 -2.08 7.63
N ARG A 428 6.40 -1.24 6.69
CA ARG A 428 5.54 -0.36 5.91
C ARG A 428 5.65 -0.67 4.42
N VAL A 429 4.53 -0.56 3.73
CA VAL A 429 4.44 -0.72 2.27
C VAL A 429 4.14 0.64 1.66
N TYR A 430 4.88 1.00 0.63
CA TYR A 430 4.75 2.26 -0.09
C TYR A 430 4.54 1.98 -1.58
N SER A 431 3.49 2.57 -2.15
CA SER A 431 3.22 2.63 -3.59
C SER A 431 3.59 4.02 -4.10
N LEU A 432 4.13 4.11 -5.32
CA LEU A 432 4.17 5.35 -6.09
C LEU A 432 3.29 5.18 -7.35
N ARG A 433 2.02 5.49 -7.18
CA ARG A 433 1.50 6.59 -8.00
C ARG A 433 1.53 7.86 -7.19
N ASP A 434 1.68 8.96 -7.92
CA ASP A 434 1.61 10.36 -7.50
C ASP A 434 0.91 10.51 -6.13
N PRO A 435 1.44 11.26 -5.15
CA PRO A 435 0.67 11.65 -3.96
C PRO A 435 -0.72 12.29 -4.28
N SER A 436 -1.09 12.45 -5.55
CA SER A 436 -2.47 12.57 -6.04
C SER A 436 -3.37 11.31 -5.94
N VAL A 437 -2.86 10.13 -5.56
CA VAL A 437 -3.65 8.91 -5.27
C VAL A 437 -3.69 8.64 -3.75
N ILE A 438 -3.27 9.59 -2.93
CA ILE A 438 -4.16 10.03 -1.86
C ILE A 438 -5.18 10.89 -2.58
N ILE A 439 -6.45 10.47 -2.68
CA ILE A 439 -7.52 11.29 -3.25
C ILE A 439 -7.70 12.53 -2.35
N HIS A 440 -6.84 13.53 -2.54
CA HIS A 440 -7.18 14.90 -2.29
C HIS A 440 -7.81 15.40 -3.58
N HIS A 441 -9.10 15.13 -3.73
CA HIS A 441 -9.89 16.15 -4.37
C HIS A 441 -9.79 17.35 -3.40
N ASP A 442 -9.30 18.48 -3.89
CA ASP A 442 -9.45 19.74 -3.19
C ASP A 442 -10.80 20.32 -3.63
N GLY A 443 -11.54 20.84 -2.67
CA GLY A 443 -12.52 21.87 -3.02
C GLY A 443 -11.83 22.95 -3.84
N VAL A 444 -12.49 23.50 -4.86
CA VAL A 444 -12.01 24.70 -5.53
C VAL A 444 -11.74 25.83 -4.51
N ASN A 445 -12.44 25.81 -3.36
CA ASN A 445 -12.19 26.64 -2.19
C ASN A 445 -12.16 25.86 -0.85
N ALA A 446 -11.59 26.49 0.19
CA ALA A 446 -11.41 25.94 1.55
C ALA A 446 -12.71 25.58 2.32
N ASP A 447 -13.89 25.82 1.75
CA ASP A 447 -15.21 25.60 2.36
C ASP A 447 -16.08 24.55 1.62
N ASP A 448 -15.59 23.89 0.57
CA ASP A 448 -16.42 23.13 -0.38
C ASP A 448 -16.96 21.77 0.13
N ARG A 449 -16.44 21.28 1.28
CA ARG A 449 -16.86 20.04 1.98
C ARG A 449 -16.98 18.81 1.09
N LEU A 450 -15.98 18.62 0.27
CA LEU A 450 -15.81 17.43 -0.53
C LEU A 450 -15.61 16.19 0.33
N GLY A 451 -16.25 15.07 -0.05
CA GLY A 451 -16.26 13.82 0.72
C GLY A 451 -17.34 13.74 1.81
N GLU A 452 -18.30 14.68 1.87
CA GLU A 452 -19.38 14.66 2.88
C GLU A 452 -20.36 13.48 2.70
N ARG A 453 -20.50 12.95 1.47
CA ARG A 453 -21.25 11.73 1.13
C ARG A 453 -20.48 10.92 0.07
N PHE A 454 -20.63 9.60 0.15
CA PHE A 454 -20.01 8.60 -0.69
C PHE A 454 -21.03 7.48 -0.97
N ASP A 455 -21.05 6.96 -2.19
CA ASP A 455 -21.79 5.75 -2.54
C ASP A 455 -21.05 4.96 -3.63
N VAL A 456 -21.33 3.66 -3.72
CA VAL A 456 -20.76 2.74 -4.70
C VAL A 456 -21.74 2.60 -5.87
N LEU A 457 -21.30 2.89 -7.09
CA LEU A 457 -22.16 2.91 -8.27
C LEU A 457 -22.10 1.62 -9.10
N GLY A 458 -21.12 0.75 -8.85
CA GLY A 458 -20.80 -0.40 -9.71
C GLY A 458 -19.79 -0.01 -10.80
N ASP A 459 -19.48 -0.93 -11.71
CA ASP A 459 -18.51 -0.70 -12.79
C ASP A 459 -19.15 0.11 -13.93
N LEU A 460 -18.86 1.42 -14.00
CA LEU A 460 -19.45 2.32 -15.00
C LEU A 460 -18.60 2.36 -16.28
N ASN A 461 -17.27 2.25 -16.17
CA ASN A 461 -16.36 2.36 -17.31
C ASN A 461 -16.00 0.99 -17.95
N GLY A 462 -16.40 -0.12 -17.34
CA GLY A 462 -16.18 -1.49 -17.82
C GLY A 462 -14.78 -2.03 -17.54
N ASP A 463 -14.07 -1.48 -16.55
CA ASP A 463 -12.70 -1.88 -16.18
C ASP A 463 -12.63 -3.07 -15.22
N GLY A 464 -13.78 -3.52 -14.70
CA GLY A 464 -13.92 -4.65 -13.78
C GLY A 464 -13.83 -4.27 -12.30
N ALA A 465 -13.56 -3.01 -11.96
CA ALA A 465 -13.62 -2.48 -10.60
C ALA A 465 -14.97 -1.77 -10.34
N GLN A 466 -15.31 -1.57 -9.05
CA GLN A 466 -16.51 -0.80 -8.69
C GLN A 466 -16.18 0.68 -8.63
N ASP A 467 -16.94 1.51 -9.32
CA ASP A 467 -16.76 2.96 -9.32
C ASP A 467 -17.54 3.64 -8.20
N TYR A 468 -17.12 4.85 -7.85
CA TYR A 468 -17.62 5.59 -6.70
C TYR A 468 -18.07 7.00 -7.07
N ILE A 469 -19.05 7.51 -6.33
CA ILE A 469 -19.46 8.91 -6.40
C ILE A 469 -19.08 9.66 -5.13
N VAL A 470 -18.42 10.81 -5.31
CA VAL A 470 -17.96 11.69 -4.23
C VAL A 470 -18.59 13.07 -4.38
N SER A 471 -19.25 13.55 -3.33
CA SER A 471 -19.92 14.86 -3.35
C SER A 471 -19.07 16.00 -2.78
N ALA A 472 -19.20 17.19 -3.34
CA ALA A 472 -18.73 18.47 -2.79
C ALA A 472 -19.90 19.48 -2.71
N ARG A 473 -20.74 19.35 -1.68
CA ARG A 473 -22.04 20.05 -1.64
C ARG A 473 -21.98 21.58 -1.55
N LEU A 474 -20.84 22.17 -1.22
CA LEU A 474 -20.66 23.63 -1.17
C LEU A 474 -19.77 24.13 -2.30
N ALA A 475 -19.41 23.28 -3.27
CA ALA A 475 -18.54 23.65 -4.37
C ALA A 475 -19.07 24.88 -5.15
N ASP A 476 -18.17 25.83 -5.36
CA ASP A 476 -18.36 27.09 -6.09
C ASP A 476 -17.90 26.95 -7.55
N VAL A 477 -18.29 25.88 -8.26
CA VAL A 477 -17.76 25.60 -9.61
C VAL A 477 -18.38 26.54 -10.66
N SER A 478 -19.68 26.41 -10.88
CA SER A 478 -20.44 27.23 -11.83
C SER A 478 -21.22 28.36 -11.15
N PHE A 479 -21.67 28.17 -9.90
CA PHE A 479 -22.33 29.18 -9.08
C PHE A 479 -21.94 29.03 -7.60
N ALA A 480 -22.10 30.09 -6.80
CA ALA A 480 -21.78 30.06 -5.39
C ALA A 480 -22.67 29.04 -4.62
N ASN A 481 -22.05 28.09 -3.92
CA ASN A 481 -22.60 26.98 -3.14
C ASN A 481 -23.52 26.08 -3.97
N ALA A 482 -23.29 25.97 -5.28
CA ALA A 482 -24.09 25.14 -6.16
C ALA A 482 -23.97 23.65 -5.81
N GLY A 483 -22.79 23.24 -5.33
CA GLY A 483 -22.43 21.85 -5.10
C GLY A 483 -21.99 21.16 -6.39
N ALA A 484 -21.26 20.05 -6.25
CA ALA A 484 -20.80 19.23 -7.37
C ALA A 484 -20.70 17.75 -6.95
N VAL A 485 -20.68 16.85 -7.95
CA VAL A 485 -20.35 15.44 -7.76
C VAL A 485 -19.27 14.98 -8.73
N HIS A 486 -18.38 14.13 -8.24
CA HIS A 486 -17.28 13.51 -8.95
C HIS A 486 -17.55 12.01 -9.05
N ILE A 487 -17.33 11.42 -10.21
CA ILE A 487 -17.50 9.99 -10.44
C ILE A 487 -16.14 9.44 -10.79
N VAL A 488 -15.67 8.51 -9.97
CA VAL A 488 -14.27 8.13 -9.85
C VAL A 488 -14.16 6.63 -10.06
N SER A 489 -13.26 6.21 -10.95
CA SER A 489 -13.00 4.80 -11.20
C SER A 489 -12.43 4.15 -9.95
N GLY A 490 -12.94 2.97 -9.60
CA GLY A 490 -12.38 2.18 -8.50
C GLY A 490 -11.05 1.50 -8.83
N ALA A 491 -10.68 1.40 -10.10
CA ALA A 491 -9.43 0.78 -10.54
C ALA A 491 -8.25 1.75 -10.46
N ASP A 492 -8.43 3.01 -10.89
CA ASP A 492 -7.30 3.95 -11.07
C ASP A 492 -7.55 5.36 -10.51
N GLY A 493 -8.72 5.62 -9.92
CA GLY A 493 -9.06 6.92 -9.37
C GLY A 493 -9.30 8.02 -10.43
N SER A 494 -9.31 7.68 -11.71
CA SER A 494 -9.60 8.63 -12.78
C SER A 494 -11.07 9.05 -12.76
N LEU A 495 -11.37 10.24 -13.31
CA LEU A 495 -12.75 10.63 -13.52
C LEU A 495 -13.36 9.78 -14.64
N VAL A 496 -14.38 8.98 -14.30
CA VAL A 496 -15.15 8.19 -15.27
C VAL A 496 -15.85 9.12 -16.28
N MET A 497 -16.26 10.30 -15.81
CA MET A 497 -16.89 11.34 -16.64
C MET A 497 -16.61 12.74 -16.10
N PRO A 498 -16.90 13.81 -16.87
CA PRO A 498 -16.74 15.19 -16.40
C PRO A 498 -17.54 15.47 -15.12
N VAL A 499 -16.98 16.31 -14.24
CA VAL A 499 -17.63 16.74 -12.99
C VAL A 499 -19.00 17.33 -13.28
N ILE A 500 -20.00 16.93 -12.48
CA ILE A 500 -21.38 17.40 -12.61
C ILE A 500 -21.62 18.51 -11.60
N ASP A 501 -21.83 19.72 -12.12
CA ASP A 501 -22.04 20.93 -11.33
C ASP A 501 -23.52 21.17 -10.99
N GLY A 502 -23.76 21.80 -9.85
CA GLY A 502 -25.08 22.31 -9.47
C GLY A 502 -25.59 23.38 -10.44
N PHE A 503 -26.89 23.30 -10.74
CA PHE A 503 -27.54 24.12 -11.77
C PHE A 503 -27.92 25.53 -11.30
N GLN A 504 -27.79 25.82 -10.00
CA GLN A 504 -28.20 27.09 -9.38
C GLN A 504 -27.29 27.48 -8.21
N ALA A 505 -27.14 28.78 -7.95
CA ALA A 505 -26.48 29.24 -6.73
C ALA A 505 -27.20 28.72 -5.47
N ALA A 506 -26.44 28.15 -4.55
CA ALA A 506 -26.90 27.57 -3.29
C ALA A 506 -27.80 26.33 -3.42
N SER A 507 -27.82 25.62 -4.56
CA SER A 507 -28.60 24.38 -4.74
C SER A 507 -28.10 23.20 -3.90
N GLN A 508 -26.80 23.19 -3.58
CA GLN A 508 -26.13 22.14 -2.82
C GLN A 508 -26.25 20.73 -3.44
N LEU A 509 -26.08 20.62 -4.77
CA LEU A 509 -26.01 19.36 -5.49
C LEU A 509 -24.97 18.43 -4.84
N GLY A 510 -25.31 17.15 -4.72
CA GLY A 510 -24.48 16.16 -4.03
C GLY A 510 -24.69 16.12 -2.51
N THR A 511 -25.69 16.82 -1.95
CA THR A 511 -26.02 16.67 -0.52
C THR A 511 -26.43 15.23 -0.18
N SER A 512 -27.01 14.52 -1.16
CA SER A 512 -27.21 13.07 -1.11
C SER A 512 -26.98 12.49 -2.51
N VAL A 513 -26.61 11.21 -2.55
CA VAL A 513 -26.33 10.43 -3.77
C VAL A 513 -26.88 9.01 -3.58
N ALA A 514 -27.23 8.32 -4.67
CA ALA A 514 -27.67 6.93 -4.63
C ALA A 514 -27.42 6.23 -5.98
N GLY A 515 -26.99 4.97 -5.97
CA GLY A 515 -26.90 4.11 -7.16
C GLY A 515 -28.10 3.14 -7.29
N PRO A 516 -29.17 3.47 -8.05
CA PRO A 516 -30.29 2.55 -8.28
C PRO A 516 -29.97 1.39 -9.25
N GLY A 517 -28.76 1.32 -9.81
CA GLY A 517 -28.39 0.37 -10.84
C GLY A 517 -28.77 0.87 -12.24
N ASP A 518 -28.76 -0.01 -13.24
CA ASP A 518 -29.13 0.33 -14.63
C ASP A 518 -30.65 0.48 -14.74
N VAL A 519 -31.15 1.72 -14.65
CA VAL A 519 -32.59 1.98 -14.66
C VAL A 519 -33.13 2.16 -16.07
N ASN A 520 -32.25 2.47 -17.03
CA ASN A 520 -32.62 2.78 -18.40
C ASN A 520 -32.44 1.57 -19.36
N GLY A 521 -31.77 0.51 -18.90
CA GLY A 521 -31.57 -0.76 -19.58
C GLY A 521 -30.47 -0.74 -20.64
N ASP A 522 -29.50 0.17 -20.54
CA ASP A 522 -28.38 0.29 -21.49
C ASP A 522 -27.17 -0.60 -21.13
N GLY A 523 -27.20 -1.24 -19.97
CA GLY A 523 -26.15 -2.12 -19.46
C GLY A 523 -25.13 -1.44 -18.56
N THR A 524 -25.21 -0.12 -18.34
CA THR A 524 -24.34 0.63 -17.44
C THR A 524 -25.15 1.12 -16.23
N PRO A 525 -24.66 0.93 -14.98
CA PRO A 525 -25.37 1.42 -13.80
C PRO A 525 -25.57 2.94 -13.80
N ASP A 526 -26.78 3.40 -13.47
CA ASP A 526 -27.15 4.82 -13.37
C ASP A 526 -27.05 5.34 -11.93
N PHE A 527 -27.09 6.66 -11.74
CA PHE A 527 -26.96 7.28 -10.41
C PHE A 527 -27.86 8.51 -10.21
N ALA A 528 -28.22 8.79 -8.96
CA ALA A 528 -29.05 9.91 -8.56
C ALA A 528 -28.26 10.91 -7.70
N THR A 529 -28.56 12.21 -7.84
CA THR A 529 -27.96 13.30 -7.06
C THR A 529 -29.03 14.21 -6.45
N GLY A 530 -28.86 14.58 -5.18
CA GLY A 530 -29.78 15.44 -4.44
C GLY A 530 -29.29 16.89 -4.32
N ALA A 531 -30.15 17.83 -4.67
CA ALA A 531 -29.96 19.28 -4.58
C ALA A 531 -31.07 19.93 -3.73
N PRO A 532 -30.99 19.82 -2.38
CA PRO A 532 -32.10 20.16 -1.48
C PRO A 532 -32.43 21.64 -1.38
N ALA A 533 -31.62 22.52 -1.96
CA ALA A 533 -31.90 23.95 -1.98
C ALA A 533 -32.10 24.48 -3.41
N GLU A 534 -32.24 23.59 -4.40
CA GLU A 534 -32.60 23.98 -5.77
C GLU A 534 -34.07 24.43 -5.85
N ASP A 535 -34.31 25.51 -6.59
CA ASP A 535 -35.65 26.02 -6.89
C ASP A 535 -36.31 25.17 -7.99
N ALA A 536 -37.59 24.82 -7.81
CA ALA A 536 -38.36 24.09 -8.81
C ALA A 536 -39.59 24.88 -9.24
N GLY A 537 -39.60 25.34 -10.50
CA GLY A 537 -40.70 26.13 -11.05
C GLY A 537 -40.88 27.47 -10.34
N MET A 538 -41.98 27.62 -9.59
CA MET A 538 -42.31 28.83 -8.82
C MET A 538 -42.03 28.70 -7.32
N LEU A 539 -41.62 27.50 -6.87
CA LEU A 539 -41.34 27.21 -5.47
C LEU A 539 -39.90 27.59 -5.14
N VAL A 540 -39.69 28.11 -3.92
CA VAL A 540 -38.38 28.52 -3.41
C VAL A 540 -37.84 27.43 -2.48
N LYS A 541 -36.68 26.88 -2.84
CA LYS A 541 -35.99 25.79 -2.16
C LYS A 541 -36.88 24.58 -1.82
N PRO A 542 -37.77 24.11 -2.73
CA PRO A 542 -38.43 22.83 -2.53
C PRO A 542 -37.42 21.68 -2.51
N GLY A 543 -36.27 21.84 -3.19
CA GLY A 543 -35.29 20.79 -3.41
C GLY A 543 -35.61 19.95 -4.64
N ARG A 544 -34.58 19.36 -5.25
CA ARG A 544 -34.68 18.54 -6.45
C ARG A 544 -33.75 17.33 -6.36
N VAL A 545 -34.14 16.24 -7.00
CA VAL A 545 -33.26 15.08 -7.28
C VAL A 545 -33.12 14.94 -8.78
N HIS A 546 -31.90 14.75 -9.27
CA HIS A 546 -31.61 14.44 -10.67
C HIS A 546 -31.15 13.01 -10.79
N LEU A 547 -31.69 12.29 -11.77
CA LEU A 547 -31.21 10.98 -12.14
C LEU A 547 -30.39 11.10 -13.42
N HIS A 548 -29.20 10.49 -13.44
CA HIS A 548 -28.19 10.61 -14.47
C HIS A 548 -27.86 9.26 -15.09
N SER A 549 -27.58 9.26 -16.39
CA SER A 549 -27.06 8.09 -17.09
C SER A 549 -25.63 7.80 -16.63
N GLY A 550 -25.33 6.54 -16.34
CA GLY A 550 -23.98 6.08 -16.02
C GLY A 550 -22.98 6.20 -17.18
N VAL A 551 -23.47 6.26 -18.42
CA VAL A 551 -22.64 6.30 -19.63
C VAL A 551 -21.98 7.67 -19.83
N ASP A 552 -22.71 8.75 -19.59
CA ASP A 552 -22.24 10.10 -19.93
C ASP A 552 -22.65 11.21 -18.94
N GLY A 553 -23.33 10.86 -17.85
CA GLY A 553 -23.80 11.80 -16.83
C GLY A 553 -25.00 12.65 -17.25
N SER A 554 -25.58 12.43 -18.43
CA SER A 554 -26.75 13.15 -18.90
C SER A 554 -27.96 12.88 -18.01
N ILE A 555 -28.80 13.90 -17.80
CA ILE A 555 -30.00 13.75 -16.97
C ILE A 555 -31.03 12.90 -17.72
N LEU A 556 -31.39 11.76 -17.15
CA LEU A 556 -32.50 10.92 -17.60
C LEU A 556 -33.84 11.58 -17.25
N PHE A 557 -34.02 11.96 -15.98
CA PHE A 557 -35.15 12.76 -15.50
C PHE A 557 -34.82 13.46 -14.17
N SER A 558 -35.73 14.31 -13.69
CA SER A 558 -35.60 14.98 -12.39
C SER A 558 -36.91 14.94 -11.62
N ILE A 559 -36.80 14.86 -10.30
CA ILE A 559 -37.93 14.80 -9.35
C ILE A 559 -37.91 16.06 -8.49
N ASP A 560 -39.02 16.78 -8.49
CA ASP A 560 -39.17 18.07 -7.80
C ASP A 560 -39.85 17.91 -6.44
N GLY A 561 -39.35 18.61 -5.43
CA GLY A 561 -40.09 18.89 -4.22
C GLY A 561 -41.38 19.68 -4.52
N THR A 562 -42.35 19.55 -3.63
CA THR A 562 -43.72 20.03 -3.78
C THR A 562 -44.07 21.23 -2.90
N GLN A 563 -43.22 21.58 -1.92
CA GLN A 563 -43.46 22.68 -0.96
C GLN A 563 -42.23 23.58 -0.80
N ASP A 564 -42.45 24.87 -0.54
CA ASP A 564 -41.37 25.81 -0.25
C ASP A 564 -40.55 25.37 0.97
N ASN A 565 -39.22 25.42 0.85
CA ASN A 565 -38.24 25.12 1.91
C ASN A 565 -38.28 23.69 2.49
N GLU A 566 -38.95 22.72 1.87
CA GLU A 566 -39.03 21.36 2.45
C GLU A 566 -37.71 20.56 2.36
N GLN A 567 -36.75 21.05 1.55
CA GLN A 567 -35.43 20.46 1.34
C GLN A 567 -35.46 19.00 0.86
N PHE A 568 -36.30 18.73 -0.14
CA PHE A 568 -36.37 17.45 -0.83
C PHE A 568 -35.01 17.06 -1.44
N GLY A 569 -34.54 15.83 -1.20
CA GLY A 569 -33.24 15.37 -1.71
C GLY A 569 -32.06 15.58 -0.74
N ILE A 570 -32.33 15.85 0.53
CA ILE A 570 -31.29 15.98 1.56
C ILE A 570 -30.80 14.63 2.13
N ALA A 571 -31.62 13.61 2.03
CA ALA A 571 -31.25 12.21 2.26
C ALA A 571 -31.86 11.39 1.13
N MET A 572 -31.12 10.40 0.64
CA MET A 572 -31.55 9.55 -0.46
C MET A 572 -30.88 8.19 -0.33
N ALA A 573 -31.58 7.13 -0.73
CA ALA A 573 -31.05 5.78 -0.84
C ALA A 573 -31.81 5.01 -1.93
N ALA A 574 -31.10 4.11 -2.61
CA ALA A 574 -31.74 3.06 -3.41
C ALA A 574 -32.22 1.95 -2.45
N ILE A 575 -33.49 1.57 -2.54
CA ILE A 575 -34.14 0.70 -1.54
C ILE A 575 -34.60 -0.65 -2.08
N GLY A 576 -34.31 -0.95 -3.35
CA GLY A 576 -34.82 -2.12 -4.07
C GLY A 576 -36.13 -1.81 -4.79
N ASP A 577 -36.66 -2.81 -5.51
CA ASP A 577 -37.87 -2.69 -6.35
C ASP A 577 -39.15 -2.81 -5.50
N LEU A 578 -39.85 -1.70 -5.28
CA LEU A 578 -41.10 -1.65 -4.50
C LEU A 578 -42.35 -1.81 -5.37
N ASP A 579 -42.30 -1.39 -6.64
CA ASP A 579 -43.47 -1.44 -7.54
C ASP A 579 -43.50 -2.67 -8.47
N GLY A 580 -42.45 -3.48 -8.44
CA GLY A 580 -42.33 -4.78 -9.11
C GLY A 580 -41.96 -4.67 -10.59
N ASP A 581 -41.40 -3.55 -11.02
CA ASP A 581 -41.01 -3.31 -12.42
C ASP A 581 -39.60 -3.82 -12.79
N GLY A 582 -38.85 -4.30 -11.79
CA GLY A 582 -37.51 -4.85 -11.92
C GLY A 582 -36.38 -3.83 -11.77
N VAL A 583 -36.69 -2.55 -11.50
CA VAL A 583 -35.73 -1.48 -11.28
C VAL A 583 -35.74 -1.07 -9.80
N SER A 584 -34.57 -0.75 -9.24
CA SER A 584 -34.48 -0.31 -7.84
C SER A 584 -35.09 1.07 -7.66
N ASP A 585 -35.92 1.25 -6.63
CA ASP A 585 -36.61 2.50 -6.33
C ASP A 585 -35.82 3.37 -5.34
N LEU A 586 -36.23 4.63 -5.24
CA LEU A 586 -35.57 5.65 -4.43
C LEU A 586 -36.42 6.06 -3.23
N ALA A 587 -35.84 6.00 -2.04
CA ALA A 587 -36.34 6.73 -0.87
C ALA A 587 -35.68 8.10 -0.80
N ILE A 588 -36.49 9.17 -0.69
CA ILE A 588 -36.01 10.56 -0.69
C ILE A 588 -36.58 11.31 0.52
N GLY A 589 -35.71 11.83 1.36
CA GLY A 589 -36.04 12.61 2.54
C GLY A 589 -36.31 14.09 2.25
N ALA A 590 -37.28 14.66 2.96
CA ALA A 590 -37.60 16.09 3.00
C ALA A 590 -37.91 16.49 4.46
N PHE A 591 -36.88 16.67 5.29
CA PHE A 591 -37.07 16.75 6.74
C PHE A 591 -37.65 18.09 7.23
N PHE A 592 -37.78 19.10 6.37
CA PHE A 592 -38.50 20.35 6.65
C PHE A 592 -39.90 20.38 6.03
N SER A 593 -40.38 19.26 5.48
CA SER A 593 -41.77 19.17 5.02
C SER A 593 -42.74 19.36 6.21
N ASP A 594 -43.86 20.03 5.93
CA ASP A 594 -44.93 20.36 6.88
C ASP A 594 -46.18 19.49 6.60
N PRO A 595 -46.14 18.16 6.84
CA PRO A 595 -47.28 17.29 6.59
C PRO A 595 -48.49 17.67 7.48
N PRO A 596 -49.72 17.38 7.02
CA PRO A 596 -50.91 17.67 7.81
C PRO A 596 -51.01 16.74 9.02
N ASP A 597 -51.34 17.30 10.19
CA ASP A 597 -51.66 16.51 11.38
C ASP A 597 -52.86 15.58 11.09
N PRO A 598 -52.75 14.25 11.33
CA PRO A 598 -53.80 13.28 11.00
C PRO A 598 -55.15 13.53 11.69
N THR A 599 -55.17 14.34 12.75
CA THR A 599 -56.36 14.64 13.56
C THR A 599 -56.88 16.04 13.36
N THR A 600 -56.00 17.03 13.23
CA THR A 600 -56.39 18.46 13.15
C THR A 600 -56.30 19.02 11.74
N MET A 601 -55.65 18.32 10.80
CA MET A 601 -55.32 18.78 9.44
C MET A 601 -54.49 20.07 9.39
N ASN A 602 -54.02 20.58 10.53
CA ASN A 602 -53.10 21.70 10.58
C ASN A 602 -51.68 21.22 10.22
N PRO A 603 -50.85 22.04 9.58
CA PRO A 603 -49.47 21.66 9.26
C PRO A 603 -48.65 21.37 10.52
N LEU A 604 -47.98 20.21 10.54
CA LEU A 604 -46.99 19.87 11.55
C LEU A 604 -45.64 20.45 11.13
N VAL A 605 -45.38 21.67 11.60
CA VAL A 605 -44.18 22.44 11.22
C VAL A 605 -42.91 21.62 11.46
N ASN A 606 -42.14 21.40 10.41
CA ASN A 606 -40.89 20.62 10.35
C ASN A 606 -41.01 19.20 10.91
N ALA A 607 -42.17 18.55 10.74
CA ALA A 607 -42.30 17.14 11.09
C ALA A 607 -41.49 16.24 10.16
N GLY A 608 -41.31 16.66 8.90
CA GLY A 608 -40.54 15.95 7.89
C GLY A 608 -41.31 14.83 7.20
N ARG A 609 -40.83 14.40 6.04
CA ARG A 609 -41.46 13.40 5.17
C ARG A 609 -40.41 12.58 4.42
N VAL A 610 -40.76 11.34 4.07
CA VAL A 610 -40.04 10.53 3.08
C VAL A 610 -40.95 10.26 1.88
N TYR A 611 -40.42 10.41 0.68
CA TYR A 611 -41.06 10.12 -0.59
C TYR A 611 -40.41 8.87 -1.19
N LEU A 612 -41.21 7.91 -1.64
CA LEU A 612 -40.75 6.72 -2.37
C LEU A 612 -41.10 6.91 -3.84
N HIS A 613 -40.10 6.89 -4.71
CA HIS A 613 -40.25 7.13 -6.15
C HIS A 613 -39.70 5.95 -6.95
N SER A 614 -40.40 5.62 -8.04
CA SER A 614 -39.98 4.60 -9.00
C SER A 614 -38.63 4.98 -9.61
N GLY A 615 -37.66 4.07 -9.58
CA GLY A 615 -36.34 4.29 -10.18
C GLY A 615 -36.40 4.40 -11.71
N ALA A 616 -37.33 3.68 -12.35
CA ALA A 616 -37.45 3.63 -13.79
C ALA A 616 -37.97 4.93 -14.43
N ASN A 617 -38.79 5.70 -13.73
CA ASN A 617 -39.49 6.85 -14.31
C ASN A 617 -39.76 8.03 -13.36
N GLY A 618 -39.38 7.92 -12.09
CA GLY A 618 -39.57 8.96 -11.08
C GLY A 618 -41.00 9.13 -10.58
N ALA A 619 -41.94 8.24 -10.93
CA ALA A 619 -43.31 8.30 -10.44
C ALA A 619 -43.35 8.12 -8.92
N LEU A 620 -44.16 8.92 -8.23
CA LEU A 620 -44.36 8.79 -6.80
C LEU A 620 -45.12 7.49 -6.50
N ILE A 621 -44.48 6.60 -5.75
CA ILE A 621 -45.06 5.36 -5.23
C ILE A 621 -45.81 5.66 -3.92
N ARG A 622 -45.14 6.33 -2.97
CA ARG A 622 -45.69 6.56 -1.62
C ARG A 622 -45.10 7.79 -0.93
N MET A 623 -45.88 8.38 -0.02
CA MET A 623 -45.40 9.35 0.98
C MET A 623 -45.56 8.78 2.38
N ILE A 624 -44.54 8.99 3.22
CA ILE A 624 -44.54 8.61 4.63
C ILE A 624 -44.31 9.88 5.46
N ASP A 625 -45.34 10.25 6.22
CA ASP A 625 -45.37 11.51 6.99
C ASP A 625 -44.79 11.34 8.41
N GLY A 626 -43.95 12.30 8.82
CA GLY A 626 -43.62 12.48 10.22
C GLY A 626 -44.85 12.91 11.03
N THR A 627 -45.02 12.32 12.21
CA THR A 627 -46.25 12.50 13.02
C THR A 627 -46.13 13.57 14.11
N THR A 628 -44.96 14.18 14.27
CA THR A 628 -44.66 15.10 15.38
C THR A 628 -43.96 16.35 14.84
N ALA A 629 -44.48 17.53 15.17
CA ALA A 629 -43.86 18.79 14.77
C ALA A 629 -42.42 18.91 15.33
N GLY A 630 -41.47 19.22 14.45
CA GLY A 630 -40.06 19.43 14.78
C GLY A 630 -39.17 18.17 14.79
N ASP A 631 -39.73 16.97 14.62
CA ASP A 631 -38.97 15.70 14.66
C ASP A 631 -37.99 15.54 13.50
N ARG A 632 -38.22 16.25 12.38
CA ARG A 632 -37.40 16.19 11.16
C ARG A 632 -37.25 14.77 10.63
N PHE A 633 -38.38 14.09 10.45
CA PHE A 633 -38.46 12.76 9.85
C PHE A 633 -37.94 12.75 8.42
N GLY A 634 -37.18 11.71 8.04
CA GLY A 634 -36.52 11.65 6.74
C GLY A 634 -35.19 12.40 6.70
N GLY A 635 -34.58 12.70 7.85
CA GLY A 635 -33.22 13.28 7.90
C GLY A 635 -32.11 12.31 7.49
N ALA A 636 -32.39 11.00 7.53
CA ALA A 636 -31.60 9.91 6.99
C ALA A 636 -32.56 8.80 6.55
N VAL A 637 -32.25 8.12 5.45
CA VAL A 637 -33.02 6.99 4.89
C VAL A 637 -32.05 5.94 4.39
N ASP A 638 -32.43 4.67 4.48
CA ASP A 638 -31.68 3.57 3.89
C ASP A 638 -32.59 2.36 3.59
N GLY A 639 -32.21 1.53 2.62
CA GLY A 639 -32.89 0.28 2.29
C GLY A 639 -32.33 -0.88 3.13
N VAL A 640 -33.18 -1.80 3.57
CA VAL A 640 -32.74 -2.95 4.38
C VAL A 640 -33.16 -4.30 3.82
N GLY A 641 -33.71 -4.31 2.60
CA GLY A 641 -34.33 -5.49 2.01
C GLY A 641 -35.64 -5.87 2.70
N ASP A 642 -36.22 -7.00 2.31
CA ASP A 642 -37.48 -7.52 2.87
C ASP A 642 -37.23 -8.15 4.26
N ILE A 643 -37.42 -7.36 5.32
CA ILE A 643 -37.15 -7.79 6.70
C ILE A 643 -38.36 -8.49 7.32
N ASP A 644 -39.58 -8.09 6.94
CA ASP A 644 -40.80 -8.69 7.47
C ASP A 644 -41.31 -9.92 6.67
N GLY A 645 -40.72 -10.20 5.52
CA GLY A 645 -40.93 -11.38 4.70
C GLY A 645 -42.16 -11.29 3.79
N ASP A 646 -42.62 -10.09 3.45
CA ASP A 646 -43.81 -9.85 2.64
C ASP A 646 -43.54 -9.79 1.11
N GLY A 647 -42.26 -9.85 0.72
CA GLY A 647 -41.79 -9.84 -0.66
C GLY A 647 -41.55 -8.44 -1.23
N VAL A 648 -41.70 -7.37 -0.44
CA VAL A 648 -41.39 -5.99 -0.81
C VAL A 648 -40.25 -5.48 0.07
N PRO A 649 -39.22 -4.80 -0.48
CA PRO A 649 -38.13 -4.27 0.33
C PRO A 649 -38.58 -3.24 1.37
N ASP A 650 -38.08 -3.35 2.60
CA ASP A 650 -38.32 -2.43 3.70
C ASP A 650 -37.26 -1.32 3.77
N LEU A 651 -37.58 -0.25 4.50
CA LEU A 651 -36.70 0.89 4.69
C LEU A 651 -36.51 1.27 6.16
N ILE A 652 -35.34 1.83 6.45
CA ILE A 652 -35.05 2.47 7.73
C ILE A 652 -35.05 3.98 7.56
N VAL A 653 -35.72 4.68 8.48
CA VAL A 653 -35.81 6.14 8.49
C VAL A 653 -35.36 6.72 9.83
N GLY A 654 -34.44 7.68 9.77
CA GLY A 654 -33.96 8.47 10.89
C GLY A 654 -34.81 9.71 11.17
N THR A 655 -35.07 9.96 12.44
CA THR A 655 -35.68 11.18 12.98
C THR A 655 -34.71 11.85 13.94
N ALA A 656 -34.11 12.97 13.54
CA ALA A 656 -33.02 13.59 14.27
C ALA A 656 -33.44 14.23 15.61
N ASN A 657 -34.71 14.60 15.77
CA ASN A 657 -35.20 15.38 16.92
C ASN A 657 -36.40 14.74 17.65
N ALA A 658 -36.51 13.41 17.63
CA ALA A 658 -37.69 12.68 18.10
C ALA A 658 -38.11 12.98 19.55
N SER A 659 -37.21 13.40 20.44
CA SER A 659 -37.54 13.87 21.80
C SER A 659 -36.43 14.70 22.45
N ALA A 660 -36.64 16.02 22.63
CA ALA A 660 -35.76 16.89 23.41
C ALA A 660 -34.24 16.76 23.11
N GLY A 661 -33.88 16.47 21.87
CA GLY A 661 -32.49 16.29 21.41
C GLY A 661 -32.01 14.84 21.28
N SER A 662 -32.85 13.83 21.50
CA SER A 662 -32.55 12.44 21.12
C SER A 662 -33.06 12.12 19.71
N GLY A 663 -32.29 11.31 18.98
CA GLY A 663 -32.69 10.73 17.70
C GLY A 663 -33.46 9.42 17.87
N ARG A 664 -34.27 9.07 16.87
CA ARG A 664 -34.97 7.77 16.74
C ARG A 664 -34.80 7.21 15.34
N VAL A 665 -34.81 5.88 15.24
CA VAL A 665 -34.74 5.13 13.99
C VAL A 665 -35.98 4.24 13.89
N SER A 666 -36.64 4.27 12.73
CA SER A 666 -37.88 3.53 12.46
C SER A 666 -37.67 2.58 11.28
N LEU A 667 -37.93 1.29 11.48
CA LEU A 667 -38.07 0.31 10.41
C LEU A 667 -39.51 0.36 9.89
N ILE A 668 -39.67 0.59 8.61
CA ILE A 668 -40.94 0.88 7.95
C ILE A 668 -41.12 -0.10 6.81
N SER A 669 -42.33 -0.64 6.70
CA SER A 669 -42.68 -1.59 5.65
C SER A 669 -42.74 -0.91 4.29
N GLY A 670 -42.09 -1.50 3.28
CA GLY A 670 -42.16 -1.00 1.91
C GLY A 670 -43.56 -1.12 1.30
N ILE A 671 -44.32 -2.15 1.68
CA ILE A 671 -45.61 -2.46 1.06
C ILE A 671 -46.68 -1.40 1.32
N ASP A 672 -46.73 -0.84 2.53
CA ASP A 672 -47.79 0.07 2.96
C ASP A 672 -47.30 1.32 3.71
N GLY A 673 -46.01 1.40 4.06
CA GLY A 673 -45.43 2.49 4.83
C GLY A 673 -45.72 2.42 6.33
N SER A 674 -46.19 1.29 6.84
CA SER A 674 -46.48 1.10 8.25
C SER A 674 -45.21 0.84 9.07
N LEU A 675 -45.24 1.22 10.35
CA LEU A 675 -44.12 1.00 11.26
C LEU A 675 -44.02 -0.48 11.66
N ILE A 676 -42.93 -1.15 11.27
CA ILE A 676 -42.62 -2.53 11.70
C ILE A 676 -42.01 -2.51 13.10
N ARG A 677 -40.97 -1.69 13.30
CA ARG A 677 -40.21 -1.62 14.55
C ARG A 677 -39.59 -0.24 14.75
N MET A 678 -39.42 0.19 16.00
CA MET A 678 -38.72 1.44 16.32
C MET A 678 -37.66 1.24 17.42
N HIS A 679 -36.58 2.02 17.34
CA HIS A 679 -35.53 2.09 18.34
C HIS A 679 -35.09 3.55 18.57
N GLY A 680 -35.05 3.99 19.84
CA GLY A 680 -34.77 5.37 20.22
C GLY A 680 -35.82 5.91 21.20
N GLY A 681 -35.35 6.68 22.20
CA GLY A 681 -36.13 7.17 23.34
C GLY A 681 -36.35 8.66 23.30
#